data_AF-A0AAN7PSA1-F1
#
_entry.id   AF-A0AAN7PSA1-F1
#
_cell.length_a   1.000
_cell.length_b   1.000
_cell.length_c   1.000
_cell.angle_alpha   90.00
_cell.angle_beta   90.00
_cell.angle_gamma   90.00
#
_symmetry.space_group_name_H-M   'P 1'
#
loop_
_entity.id
_entity.type
_entity.pdbx_description
1 polymer ?
#
loop_
_entity_poly.entity_id
_entity_poly.type
_entity_poly.pdbx_seq_one_letter_code
_entity_poly.pdbx_strand_id
1 'polypeptide(L)'
;MDHLYWPEDHPFPRPKVPYLCAGREEILCNNIDGFETWPDLMRWDLDPTLDFLESATRLQGWLHFGLLRFLIEATDRVFELNDFLSEAEDAQYVRSSPIKDVIRISGMGIQGLTVRLDTGYFRSSNLHRANDEARYSGFWRALEGALRRSSPWVKGIIDHWEKHRWQVSCDPQYKGLENVFWSTFLLFEQISDRREDKIKPDLSFRRSEVDKVYEQIPLFAASMSAIGDRLSLLGRCPSVLKRTNLSCLETFRLCSVPVKFDVTHEDCHARTCKAFDIEENTYKMQHARNCDDRGCAMQRIDATLLQSFVDKDVVPLISSTCDDRGRVSIVVVDGTMIQAFTAISHVWAGGMGNFKENALYQCQLEQLHADLSPETSWCRRRSRKPIYYWLNTLCIPSQEGLLKTKAIGTMAYVYTKAASVLVVDPELAMLESRSLPKELWSPALLCSPWMARSWTLQEGALAVSLTLRFADRVVPFIAFDHFESLSKRTAVQALWSRDVDRIGTENIKEQQTEWARAAGIHFGFLDHPDRPQDKFINVWNELSKRGSMKSDDLAAILATLLDRGAREVLDLPTPSLRMHALLHAQRSLPLSLLFAPVDTECTTWCPAFPTCKQADSMLMEDCGTLQFAASGALQIVELNRATILQCASEVALIGQIRVIDSSTNRVYNISFPESIPRG
;
A
#
# COMPACT_ATOMS: atom_id res chain seq x y z
N MET A 1 0.98 24.48 6.87
CA MET A 1 0.27 23.37 6.18
C MET A 1 -1.25 23.48 6.31
N ASP A 2 -1.78 24.69 6.35
CA ASP A 2 -3.20 25.00 6.60
C ASP A 2 -4.10 24.87 5.37
N HIS A 3 -3.53 24.65 4.18
CA HIS A 3 -4.30 24.19 3.02
C HIS A 3 -4.70 22.71 3.13
N LEU A 4 -3.99 21.90 3.91
CA LEU A 4 -4.36 20.49 4.08
C LEU A 4 -5.41 20.33 5.17
N TYR A 5 -6.26 19.33 4.98
CA TYR A 5 -7.23 18.94 6.01
C TYR A 5 -6.51 18.51 7.28
N TRP A 6 -7.04 18.96 8.42
CA TRP A 6 -6.62 18.54 9.76
C TRP A 6 -7.81 18.71 10.70
N PRO A 7 -8.24 17.68 11.45
CA PRO A 7 -9.39 17.78 12.34
C PRO A 7 -9.20 18.85 13.42
N GLU A 8 -10.27 19.56 13.79
CA GLU A 8 -10.23 20.58 14.85
C GLU A 8 -10.07 19.96 16.25
N ASP A 9 -10.66 18.79 16.45
CA ASP A 9 -10.61 17.98 17.68
C ASP A 9 -9.40 17.02 17.73
N HIS A 10 -8.41 17.23 16.86
CA HIS A 10 -7.24 16.37 16.78
C HIS A 10 -6.38 16.48 18.06
N PRO A 11 -5.91 15.36 18.66
CA PRO A 11 -5.16 15.37 19.92
C PRO A 11 -3.83 16.12 19.84
N PHE A 12 -3.30 16.30 18.63
CA PHE A 12 -2.09 17.08 18.37
C PHE A 12 -2.38 18.28 17.48
N PRO A 13 -1.74 19.44 17.74
CA PRO A 13 -1.89 20.60 16.88
C PRO A 13 -1.38 20.29 15.47
N ARG A 14 -1.98 20.98 14.49
CA ARG A 14 -1.50 20.95 13.11
C ARG A 14 -0.01 21.34 13.08
N PRO A 15 0.84 20.64 12.29
CA PRO A 15 2.25 21.03 12.15
C PRO A 15 2.36 22.49 11.68
N LYS A 16 3.03 23.32 12.48
CA LYS A 16 3.41 24.69 12.12
C LYS A 16 4.78 24.67 11.45
N VAL A 17 4.94 25.46 10.39
CA VAL A 17 6.20 25.59 9.66
C VAL A 17 6.82 26.92 10.04
N PRO A 18 7.94 26.96 10.79
CA PRO A 18 8.56 28.22 11.18
C PRO A 18 9.06 28.97 9.94
N TYR A 19 8.98 30.30 9.96
CA TYR A 19 9.60 31.14 8.94
C TYR A 19 11.05 31.45 9.33
N LEU A 20 12.00 30.99 8.53
CA LEU A 20 13.44 31.05 8.82
C LEU A 20 14.17 32.12 8.00
N CYS A 21 13.57 32.61 6.92
CA CYS A 21 14.23 33.54 6.00
C CYS A 21 14.20 35.01 6.47
N ALA A 22 13.73 35.28 7.69
CA ALA A 22 13.62 36.63 8.24
C ALA A 22 14.99 37.34 8.26
N GLY A 23 15.04 38.57 7.75
CA GLY A 23 16.26 39.37 7.63
C GLY A 23 17.23 38.90 6.53
N ARG A 24 16.82 37.94 5.70
CA ARG A 24 17.58 37.41 4.55
C ARG A 24 16.72 37.36 3.27
N GLU A 25 15.60 38.07 3.24
CA GLU A 25 14.59 38.00 2.19
C GLU A 25 15.14 38.42 0.83
N GLU A 26 15.93 39.50 0.80
CA GLU A 26 16.56 39.99 -0.42
C GLU A 26 17.47 38.94 -1.07
N ILE A 27 18.18 38.17 -0.25
CA ILE A 27 19.17 37.19 -0.70
C ILE A 27 18.53 35.82 -0.94
N LEU A 28 17.48 35.44 -0.21
CA LEU A 28 16.93 34.08 -0.24
C LEU A 28 15.57 33.96 -0.94
N CYS A 29 14.78 35.03 -1.00
CA CYS A 29 13.39 35.01 -1.46
C CYS A 29 13.13 35.97 -2.64
N ASN A 30 13.90 37.06 -2.78
CA ASN A 30 13.60 38.10 -3.78
C ASN A 30 14.43 37.98 -5.07
N ASN A 31 15.64 37.41 -5.04
CA ASN A 31 16.58 37.40 -6.17
C ASN A 31 16.47 36.15 -7.08
N ILE A 32 15.28 35.56 -7.24
CA ILE A 32 15.08 34.24 -7.87
C ILE A 32 15.17 34.26 -9.42
N ASP A 33 15.58 35.39 -10.02
CA ASP A 33 15.92 35.45 -11.45
C ASP A 33 17.08 34.48 -11.74
N GLY A 34 16.74 33.26 -12.13
CA GLY A 34 17.68 32.14 -12.16
C GLY A 34 17.41 31.06 -11.10
N PHE A 35 16.15 30.71 -10.80
CA PHE A 35 15.79 29.50 -10.04
C PHE A 35 16.61 28.26 -10.50
N GLU A 36 16.86 28.19 -11.82
CA GLU A 36 17.67 27.17 -12.48
C GLU A 36 19.16 27.19 -12.09
N THR A 37 19.73 28.37 -11.87
CA THR A 37 21.16 28.62 -11.56
C THR A 37 21.39 28.89 -10.07
N TRP A 38 20.33 28.93 -9.27
CA TRP A 38 20.37 29.21 -7.84
C TRP A 38 21.32 28.30 -7.05
N PRO A 39 21.35 26.97 -7.30
CA PRO A 39 22.29 26.10 -6.59
C PRO A 39 23.75 26.47 -6.84
N ASP A 40 24.07 26.84 -8.08
CA ASP A 40 25.42 27.28 -8.49
C ASP A 40 25.77 28.63 -7.87
N LEU A 41 24.80 29.56 -7.83
CA LEU A 41 24.95 30.90 -7.23
C LEU A 41 25.25 30.82 -5.74
N MET A 42 24.63 29.88 -5.03
CA MET A 42 24.83 29.69 -3.59
C MET A 42 26.03 28.80 -3.25
N ARG A 43 26.79 28.33 -4.26
CA ARG A 43 27.96 27.43 -4.13
C ARG A 43 27.66 26.27 -3.19
N TRP A 44 26.48 25.70 -3.33
CA TRP A 44 25.92 24.94 -2.25
C TRP A 44 26.55 23.54 -2.13
N ASP A 45 27.47 23.14 -3.04
CA ASP A 45 28.07 21.81 -3.18
C ASP A 45 28.23 21.14 -1.82
N LEU A 46 27.21 20.36 -1.44
CA LEU A 46 26.84 19.92 -0.09
C LEU A 46 27.96 20.04 0.94
N ASP A 47 28.21 21.25 1.45
CA ASP A 47 29.19 21.43 2.52
C ASP A 47 28.61 20.71 3.74
N PRO A 48 29.16 19.53 4.11
CA PRO A 48 28.60 18.73 5.20
C PRO A 48 28.82 19.41 6.56
N THR A 49 29.52 20.55 6.58
CA THR A 49 29.79 21.35 7.77
C THR A 49 28.78 22.47 8.00
N LEU A 50 27.85 22.72 7.07
CA LEU A 50 26.75 23.65 7.31
C LEU A 50 25.90 23.17 8.47
N ASP A 51 25.54 24.10 9.35
CA ASP A 51 24.63 23.78 10.44
C ASP A 51 23.21 23.49 9.91
N PHE A 52 22.43 22.83 10.75
CA PHE A 52 21.11 22.34 10.39
C PHE A 52 20.08 23.46 10.16
N LEU A 53 20.20 24.57 10.91
CA LEU A 53 19.32 25.73 10.80
C LEU A 53 19.57 26.47 9.47
N GLU A 54 20.82 26.67 9.10
CA GLU A 54 21.24 27.26 7.84
C GLU A 54 20.76 26.43 6.65
N SER A 55 20.88 25.10 6.76
CA SER A 55 20.36 24.16 5.76
C SER A 55 18.84 24.27 5.59
N ALA A 56 18.08 24.29 6.69
CA ALA A 56 16.63 24.47 6.67
C ALA A 56 16.22 25.84 6.10
N THR A 57 16.96 26.90 6.45
CA THR A 57 16.71 28.27 5.97
C THR A 57 16.90 28.39 4.46
N ARG A 58 17.96 27.78 3.91
CA ARG A 58 18.23 27.74 2.47
C ARG A 58 17.20 26.90 1.72
N LEU A 59 16.84 25.74 2.27
CA LEU A 59 15.78 24.90 1.72
C LEU A 59 14.46 25.65 1.61
N GLN A 60 14.09 26.38 2.66
CA GLN A 60 12.85 27.15 2.67
C GLN A 60 12.89 28.29 1.64
N GLY A 61 13.96 29.07 1.59
CA GLY A 61 14.09 30.17 0.64
C GLY A 61 14.04 29.69 -0.81
N TRP A 62 14.86 28.69 -1.14
CA TRP A 62 14.97 28.22 -2.51
C TRP A 62 13.87 27.25 -2.92
N LEU A 63 13.72 26.11 -2.24
CA LEU A 63 12.80 25.07 -2.70
C LEU A 63 11.36 25.41 -2.34
N HIS A 64 11.07 25.88 -1.13
CA HIS A 64 9.68 26.20 -0.81
C HIS A 64 9.22 27.48 -1.52
N PHE A 65 9.86 28.62 -1.22
CA PHE A 65 9.45 29.91 -1.77
C PHE A 65 9.81 30.09 -3.23
N GLY A 66 10.92 29.52 -3.71
CA GLY A 66 11.26 29.57 -5.14
C GLY A 66 10.31 28.76 -6.02
N LEU A 67 9.90 27.55 -5.62
CA LEU A 67 8.85 26.83 -6.36
C LEU A 67 7.53 27.58 -6.33
N LEU A 68 7.15 28.11 -5.16
CA LEU A 68 5.91 28.85 -5.00
C LEU A 68 5.89 30.09 -5.89
N ARG A 69 6.97 30.86 -5.93
CA ARG A 69 7.12 32.02 -6.82
C ARG A 69 7.09 31.61 -8.29
N PHE A 70 7.78 30.54 -8.66
CA PHE A 70 7.75 30.00 -10.03
C PHE A 70 6.32 29.62 -10.45
N LEU A 71 5.53 29.02 -9.55
CA LEU A 71 4.11 28.75 -9.80
C LEU A 71 3.28 30.02 -9.92
N ILE A 72 3.54 31.02 -9.09
CA ILE A 72 2.83 32.30 -9.06
C ILE A 72 3.06 33.08 -10.35
N GLU A 73 4.31 33.21 -10.80
CA GLU A 73 4.69 33.88 -12.05
C GLU A 73 3.97 33.26 -13.25
N ALA A 74 3.74 31.94 -13.23
CA ALA A 74 2.98 31.24 -14.27
C ALA A 74 1.47 31.56 -14.27
N THR A 75 0.94 32.19 -13.22
CA THR A 75 -0.50 32.54 -13.09
C THR A 75 -0.82 34.01 -13.41
N ASP A 76 0.17 34.81 -13.86
CA ASP A 76 0.04 36.25 -14.11
C ASP A 76 -0.51 37.05 -12.91
N ARG A 77 -0.33 36.54 -11.68
CA ARG A 77 -0.74 37.19 -10.43
C ARG A 77 0.46 37.71 -9.66
N VAL A 78 0.26 38.86 -9.01
CA VAL A 78 1.21 39.41 -8.04
C VAL A 78 0.81 38.91 -6.66
N PHE A 79 1.73 38.25 -5.98
CA PHE A 79 1.60 37.88 -4.57
C PHE A 79 2.84 38.39 -3.84
N GLU A 80 2.64 38.88 -2.62
CA GLU A 80 3.72 39.34 -1.75
C GLU A 80 4.11 38.21 -0.79
N LEU A 81 5.37 38.18 -0.35
CA LEU A 81 5.85 37.18 0.62
C LEU A 81 4.97 37.16 1.89
N ASN A 82 4.51 38.33 2.32
CA ASN A 82 3.64 38.51 3.49
C ASN A 82 2.30 37.77 3.37
N ASP A 83 1.81 37.48 2.16
CA ASP A 83 0.58 36.70 1.97
C ASP A 83 0.72 35.25 2.46
N PHE A 84 1.96 34.76 2.54
CA PHE A 84 2.34 33.43 2.98
C PHE A 84 2.93 33.40 4.39
N LEU A 85 2.81 34.50 5.13
CA LEU A 85 3.27 34.59 6.51
C LEU A 85 2.10 34.76 7.47
N SER A 86 2.29 34.30 8.69
CA SER A 86 1.37 34.48 9.81
C SER A 86 2.15 34.63 11.10
N GLU A 87 1.65 35.43 12.02
CA GLU A 87 2.26 35.66 13.32
C GLU A 87 1.49 34.91 14.41
N ALA A 88 2.21 34.21 15.28
CA ALA A 88 1.66 33.59 16.47
C ALA A 88 2.76 33.45 17.54
N GLU A 89 2.42 33.67 18.82
CA GLU A 89 3.32 33.39 19.95
C GLU A 89 4.73 34.01 19.78
N ASP A 90 4.80 35.27 19.36
CA ASP A 90 6.04 36.03 19.11
C ASP A 90 6.98 35.45 18.02
N ALA A 91 6.46 34.57 17.15
CA ALA A 91 7.17 33.99 16.02
C ALA A 91 6.38 34.08 14.70
N GLN A 92 7.10 34.10 13.58
CA GLN A 92 6.53 34.04 12.25
C GLN A 92 6.48 32.59 11.73
N TYR A 93 5.38 32.25 11.06
CA TYR A 93 5.13 30.94 10.49
C TYR A 93 4.69 31.05 9.04
N VAL A 94 5.07 30.05 8.25
CA VAL A 94 4.63 29.92 6.86
C VAL A 94 3.16 29.48 6.80
N ARG A 95 2.34 30.37 6.27
CA ARG A 95 0.96 30.16 5.89
C ARG A 95 0.89 29.64 4.47
N SER A 96 0.23 28.51 4.28
CA SER A 96 0.10 27.87 2.98
C SER A 96 -1.34 27.79 2.46
N SER A 97 -2.33 28.43 3.10
CA SER A 97 -3.67 28.55 2.54
C SER A 97 -3.72 29.14 1.11
N PRO A 98 -2.92 30.17 0.75
CA PRO A 98 -2.98 30.74 -0.60
C PRO A 98 -2.49 29.77 -1.68
N ILE A 99 -1.75 28.71 -1.30
CA ILE A 99 -1.32 27.64 -2.23
C ILE A 99 -2.54 26.99 -2.88
N LYS A 100 -3.69 26.88 -2.20
CA LYS A 100 -4.92 26.36 -2.83
C LYS A 100 -5.33 27.18 -4.05
N ASP A 101 -5.23 28.50 -3.95
CA ASP A 101 -5.61 29.41 -5.02
C ASP A 101 -4.59 29.34 -6.15
N VAL A 102 -3.29 29.36 -5.83
CA VAL A 102 -2.21 29.17 -6.82
C VAL A 102 -2.36 27.85 -7.58
N ILE A 103 -2.58 26.74 -6.87
CA ILE A 103 -2.78 25.40 -7.44
C ILE A 103 -4.11 25.28 -8.19
N ARG A 104 -5.18 25.94 -7.73
CA ARG A 104 -6.48 25.95 -8.41
C ARG A 104 -6.40 26.75 -9.71
N ILE A 105 -5.69 27.87 -9.70
CA ILE A 105 -5.54 28.80 -10.83
C ILE A 105 -4.54 28.25 -11.86
N SER A 106 -3.45 27.60 -11.44
CA SER A 106 -2.62 26.82 -12.37
C SER A 106 -3.38 25.60 -12.95
N GLY A 107 -4.46 25.18 -12.29
CA GLY A 107 -5.49 24.27 -12.82
C GLY A 107 -6.65 24.95 -13.56
N MET A 108 -6.72 26.29 -13.63
CA MET A 108 -7.75 27.04 -14.36
C MET A 108 -7.43 27.13 -15.85
N GLY A 109 -7.63 25.98 -16.48
CA GLY A 109 -8.03 25.81 -17.87
C GLY A 109 -8.83 24.51 -18.10
N ILE A 110 -9.12 23.72 -17.04
CA ILE A 110 -9.56 22.31 -17.21
C ILE A 110 -10.83 21.98 -16.38
N GLN A 111 -11.67 22.98 -16.07
CA GLN A 111 -13.04 22.73 -15.56
C GLN A 111 -14.15 23.50 -16.31
N GLY A 112 -13.81 24.21 -17.38
CA GLY A 112 -14.77 24.98 -18.19
C GLY A 112 -15.35 24.27 -19.44
N LEU A 113 -15.06 22.98 -19.67
CA LEU A 113 -15.46 22.28 -20.91
C LEU A 113 -16.09 20.89 -20.65
N THR A 114 -16.93 20.80 -19.63
CA THR A 114 -17.91 19.71 -19.53
C THR A 114 -19.23 20.22 -18.95
N VAL A 115 -19.80 21.24 -19.59
CA VAL A 115 -21.26 21.37 -19.61
C VAL A 115 -21.75 20.30 -20.57
N ARG A 116 -22.51 19.32 -20.07
CA ARG A 116 -23.33 18.43 -20.90
C ARG A 116 -24.11 19.26 -21.91
N LEU A 117 -23.90 19.06 -23.20
CA LEU A 117 -24.94 19.18 -24.23
C LEU A 117 -24.56 18.22 -25.37
N ASP A 118 -25.17 17.03 -25.36
CA ASP A 118 -26.06 16.67 -26.47
C ASP A 118 -26.69 17.89 -27.15
N THR A 119 -26.59 17.90 -28.48
CA THR A 119 -27.19 18.84 -29.45
C THR A 119 -26.51 20.20 -29.67
N GLY A 120 -25.95 20.35 -30.89
CA GLY A 120 -26.12 21.56 -31.72
C GLY A 120 -25.19 22.76 -31.49
N TYR A 121 -24.28 22.97 -32.47
CA TYR A 121 -23.71 24.25 -32.92
C TYR A 121 -23.24 25.28 -31.87
N PHE A 122 -21.92 25.57 -31.83
CA PHE A 122 -21.35 26.89 -32.15
C PHE A 122 -19.81 26.82 -32.23
N ARG A 123 -19.23 27.44 -33.28
CA ARG A 123 -17.78 27.65 -33.45
C ARG A 123 -17.34 28.88 -32.63
N SER A 124 -16.26 28.78 -31.86
CA SER A 124 -15.34 29.91 -31.65
C SER A 124 -13.89 29.46 -31.40
N SER A 125 -13.00 30.04 -32.22
CA SER A 125 -11.55 30.29 -32.04
C SER A 125 -10.60 29.15 -31.63
N ASN A 126 -10.04 28.48 -32.64
CA ASN A 126 -8.85 27.61 -32.53
C ASN A 126 -7.52 28.35 -32.26
N LEU A 127 -7.50 29.69 -32.19
CA LEU A 127 -6.26 30.48 -32.10
C LEU A 127 -5.72 30.62 -30.65
N HIS A 128 -6.59 30.61 -29.63
CA HIS A 128 -6.18 30.70 -28.23
C HIS A 128 -5.62 29.37 -27.69
N ARG A 129 -6.16 28.25 -28.17
CA ARG A 129 -5.83 26.91 -27.70
C ARG A 129 -4.37 26.49 -27.96
N ALA A 130 -3.80 26.91 -29.09
CA ALA A 130 -2.42 26.58 -29.45
C ALA A 130 -1.37 27.37 -28.64
N ASN A 131 -1.67 28.63 -28.30
CA ASN A 131 -0.82 29.43 -27.41
C ASN A 131 -0.87 28.92 -25.96
N ASP A 132 -2.02 28.45 -25.52
CA ASP A 132 -2.19 27.86 -24.19
C ASP A 132 -1.46 26.51 -24.08
N GLU A 133 -1.50 25.66 -25.12
CA GLU A 133 -0.73 24.41 -25.16
C GLU A 133 0.79 24.64 -25.20
N ALA A 134 1.27 25.63 -25.97
CA ALA A 134 2.68 26.00 -26.00
C ALA A 134 3.16 26.54 -24.65
N ARG A 135 2.40 27.44 -24.02
CA ARG A 135 2.67 27.95 -22.65
C ARG A 135 2.62 26.83 -21.60
N TYR A 136 1.62 25.96 -21.68
CA TYR A 136 1.46 24.80 -20.79
C TYR A 136 2.66 23.85 -20.91
N SER A 137 3.07 23.50 -22.12
CA SER A 137 4.25 22.64 -22.33
C SER A 137 5.56 23.32 -21.92
N GLY A 138 5.64 24.65 -22.00
CA GLY A 138 6.78 25.44 -21.54
C GLY A 138 6.91 25.45 -20.01
N PHE A 139 5.79 25.71 -19.32
CA PHE A 139 5.71 25.66 -17.86
C PHE A 139 6.16 24.32 -17.30
N TRP A 140 5.59 23.21 -17.79
CA TRP A 140 5.94 21.87 -17.30
C TRP A 140 7.39 21.48 -17.62
N ARG A 141 7.93 21.90 -18.78
CA ARG A 141 9.35 21.69 -19.12
C ARG A 141 10.29 22.46 -18.20
N ALA A 142 9.95 23.70 -17.86
CA ALA A 142 10.75 24.52 -16.95
C ALA A 142 10.68 23.97 -15.52
N LEU A 143 9.49 23.54 -15.06
CA LEU A 143 9.34 22.85 -13.78
C LEU A 143 10.12 21.53 -13.74
N GLU A 144 10.08 20.72 -14.81
CA GLU A 144 10.87 19.50 -14.92
C GLU A 144 12.37 19.78 -14.85
N GLY A 145 12.86 20.81 -15.56
CA GLY A 145 14.26 21.23 -15.50
C GLY A 145 14.68 21.69 -14.11
N ALA A 146 13.81 22.44 -13.42
CA ALA A 146 13.96 22.85 -12.03
C ALA A 146 14.05 21.63 -11.08
N LEU A 147 13.12 20.69 -11.17
CA LEU A 147 13.10 19.45 -10.38
C LEU A 147 14.35 18.61 -10.61
N ARG A 148 14.74 18.45 -11.87
CA ARG A 148 15.93 17.67 -12.26
C ARG A 148 17.20 18.25 -11.63
N ARG A 149 17.38 19.57 -11.67
CA ARG A 149 18.53 20.22 -11.02
C ARG A 149 18.44 20.14 -9.49
N SER A 150 17.24 20.07 -8.94
CA SER A 150 17.00 19.95 -7.50
C SER A 150 17.18 18.53 -6.96
N SER A 151 17.11 17.50 -7.79
CA SER A 151 17.18 16.09 -7.37
C SER A 151 18.44 15.73 -6.56
N PRO A 152 19.67 16.07 -6.99
CA PRO A 152 20.88 15.75 -6.21
C PRO A 152 20.89 16.44 -4.84
N TRP A 153 20.28 17.62 -4.74
CA TRP A 153 20.16 18.39 -3.51
C TRP A 153 19.20 17.75 -2.54
N VAL A 154 18.01 17.36 -3.03
CA VAL A 154 17.02 16.63 -2.23
C VAL A 154 17.70 15.42 -1.59
N LYS A 155 18.46 14.63 -2.36
CA LYS A 155 19.22 13.51 -1.81
C LYS A 155 20.23 13.93 -0.74
N GLY A 156 21.06 14.95 -1.02
CA GLY A 156 22.06 15.42 -0.07
C GLY A 156 21.47 15.96 1.24
N ILE A 157 20.31 16.61 1.16
CA ILE A 157 19.53 17.07 2.31
C ILE A 157 19.02 15.88 3.14
N ILE A 158 18.50 14.84 2.49
CA ILE A 158 18.06 13.60 3.16
C ILE A 158 19.24 12.98 3.91
N ASP A 159 20.39 12.83 3.24
CA ASP A 159 21.60 12.25 3.83
C ASP A 159 22.13 13.10 5.00
N HIS A 160 22.05 14.43 4.91
CA HIS A 160 22.44 15.33 5.98
C HIS A 160 21.49 15.26 7.18
N TRP A 161 20.17 15.23 6.95
CA TRP A 161 19.18 15.02 8.00
C TRP A 161 19.48 13.73 8.80
N GLU A 162 19.72 12.62 8.10
CA GLU A 162 20.02 11.33 8.75
C GLU A 162 21.27 11.40 9.65
N LYS A 163 22.31 12.13 9.23
CA LYS A 163 23.53 12.32 10.02
C LYS A 163 23.32 13.16 11.28
N HIS A 164 22.44 14.16 11.22
CA HIS A 164 22.27 15.17 12.27
C HIS A 164 20.99 15.00 13.10
N ARG A 165 20.14 14.00 12.81
CA ARG A 165 18.82 13.80 13.45
C ARG A 165 18.81 13.81 14.98
N TRP A 166 19.86 13.31 15.63
CA TRP A 166 19.97 13.30 17.10
C TRP A 166 20.14 14.69 17.71
N GLN A 167 20.73 15.64 16.96
CA GLN A 167 20.84 17.03 17.39
C GLN A 167 19.47 17.70 17.38
N VAL A 168 18.61 17.37 16.42
CA VAL A 168 17.24 17.92 16.29
C VAL A 168 16.35 17.50 17.46
N SER A 169 16.42 16.23 17.88
CA SER A 169 15.59 15.72 18.98
C SER A 169 15.99 16.25 20.35
N CYS A 170 17.24 16.68 20.54
CA CYS A 170 17.81 17.02 21.85
C CYS A 170 17.99 18.53 22.08
N ASP A 171 18.04 19.33 21.01
CA ASP A 171 18.31 20.76 21.10
C ASP A 171 17.06 21.60 20.80
N PRO A 172 16.59 22.42 21.76
CA PRO A 172 15.44 23.31 21.56
C PRO A 172 15.55 24.23 20.35
N GLN A 173 16.78 24.60 19.93
CA GLN A 173 16.98 25.51 18.80
C GLN A 173 16.59 24.92 17.45
N TYR A 174 16.55 23.58 17.34
CA TYR A 174 16.24 22.87 16.10
C TYR A 174 14.79 22.33 16.06
N LYS A 175 14.02 22.56 17.12
CA LYS A 175 12.63 22.09 17.24
C LYS A 175 11.75 22.74 16.16
N GLY A 176 11.04 21.91 15.39
CA GLY A 176 10.09 22.37 14.37
C GLY A 176 10.72 22.58 12.98
N LEU A 177 12.04 22.50 12.85
CA LEU A 177 12.73 22.58 11.57
C LEU A 177 12.38 21.40 10.65
N GLU A 178 12.03 20.24 11.19
CA GLU A 178 11.51 19.09 10.44
C GLU A 178 10.28 19.44 9.59
N ASN A 179 9.47 20.38 10.07
CA ASN A 179 8.27 20.82 9.35
C ASN A 179 8.63 21.66 8.12
N VAL A 180 9.80 22.30 8.09
CA VAL A 180 10.30 23.01 6.91
C VAL A 180 10.60 22.01 5.80
N PHE A 181 11.38 20.97 6.09
CA PHE A 181 11.66 19.89 5.14
C PHE A 181 10.37 19.24 4.65
N TRP A 182 9.51 18.80 5.58
CA TRP A 182 8.25 18.15 5.23
C TRP A 182 7.35 19.04 4.38
N SER A 183 7.24 20.34 4.70
CA SER A 183 6.40 21.28 3.93
C SER A 183 6.86 21.49 2.50
N THR A 184 8.18 21.48 2.25
CA THR A 184 8.76 21.59 0.91
C THR A 184 8.44 20.35 0.08
N PHE A 185 8.62 19.15 0.63
CA PHE A 185 8.27 17.90 -0.07
C PHE A 185 6.76 17.76 -0.31
N LEU A 186 5.94 18.21 0.63
CA LEU A 186 4.50 18.26 0.45
C LEU A 186 4.08 19.19 -0.70
N LEU A 187 4.73 20.35 -0.84
CA LEU A 187 4.52 21.24 -1.97
C LEU A 187 4.92 20.56 -3.28
N PHE A 188 6.08 19.91 -3.33
CA PHE A 188 6.52 19.14 -4.49
C PHE A 188 5.52 18.08 -4.92
N GLU A 189 5.10 17.20 -4.01
CA GLU A 189 4.14 16.14 -4.34
C GLU A 189 2.80 16.72 -4.81
N GLN A 190 2.29 17.76 -4.18
CA GLN A 190 1.02 18.38 -4.60
C GLN A 190 1.07 18.95 -6.01
N ILE A 191 2.21 19.50 -6.42
CA ILE A 191 2.37 20.04 -7.77
C ILE A 191 2.32 18.91 -8.79
N SER A 192 2.99 17.79 -8.51
CA SER A 192 3.12 16.73 -9.50
C SER A 192 2.14 15.55 -9.40
N ASP A 193 1.38 15.37 -8.30
CA ASP A 193 0.25 14.41 -8.18
C ASP A 193 -0.82 14.72 -9.25
N ARG A 194 -0.92 15.98 -9.68
CA ARG A 194 -1.84 16.42 -10.75
C ARG A 194 -1.35 16.15 -12.18
N ARG A 195 -0.15 15.57 -12.35
CA ARG A 195 0.43 15.23 -13.66
C ARG A 195 -0.16 13.93 -14.22
N GLU A 196 -0.49 12.95 -13.37
CA GLU A 196 -0.91 11.61 -13.82
C GLU A 196 -2.25 11.60 -14.57
N ASP A 197 -3.19 12.48 -14.20
CA ASP A 197 -4.56 12.42 -14.73
C ASP A 197 -4.73 13.01 -16.14
N LYS A 198 -3.70 13.69 -16.68
CA LYS A 198 -3.92 14.65 -17.78
C LYS A 198 -2.96 14.54 -18.97
N ILE A 199 -2.00 13.61 -18.97
CA ILE A 199 -1.11 13.42 -20.12
C ILE A 199 -1.72 12.38 -21.06
N LYS A 200 -2.12 12.83 -22.27
CA LYS A 200 -2.44 11.93 -23.38
C LYS A 200 -1.20 11.05 -23.70
N PRO A 201 -1.39 9.77 -24.05
CA PRO A 201 -0.29 8.82 -24.25
C PRO A 201 0.73 9.21 -25.35
N ASP A 202 0.47 10.21 -26.21
CA ASP A 202 1.40 10.61 -27.28
C ASP A 202 2.53 11.55 -26.84
N LEU A 203 2.42 12.17 -25.64
CA LEU A 203 3.48 12.99 -25.05
C LEU A 203 4.41 12.11 -24.20
N SER A 204 5.08 11.17 -24.87
CA SER A 204 6.06 10.23 -24.31
C SER A 204 7.40 10.89 -23.88
N PHE A 205 7.38 12.20 -23.57
CA PHE A 205 8.58 12.94 -23.21
C PHE A 205 8.90 12.80 -21.70
N ARG A 206 9.98 12.06 -21.42
CA ARG A 206 10.73 11.89 -20.16
C ARG A 206 9.90 11.86 -18.86
N ARG A 207 9.31 10.69 -18.61
CA ARG A 207 8.83 10.25 -17.27
C ARG A 207 9.98 10.10 -16.25
N SER A 208 11.16 9.65 -16.68
CA SER A 208 12.21 9.12 -15.80
C SER A 208 12.79 10.05 -14.72
N GLU A 209 12.91 11.36 -14.92
CA GLU A 209 13.63 12.22 -13.95
C GLU A 209 12.75 12.74 -12.82
N VAL A 210 11.48 13.04 -13.12
CA VAL A 210 10.48 13.37 -12.10
C VAL A 210 10.18 12.12 -11.29
N ASP A 211 10.08 10.96 -11.95
CA ASP A 211 9.93 9.67 -11.28
C ASP A 211 11.12 9.38 -10.34
N LYS A 212 12.37 9.70 -10.74
CA LYS A 212 13.54 9.59 -9.84
C LYS A 212 13.48 10.51 -8.62
N VAL A 213 12.93 11.72 -8.75
CA VAL A 213 12.71 12.61 -7.60
C VAL A 213 11.60 12.02 -6.73
N TYR A 214 10.52 11.55 -7.34
CA TYR A 214 9.42 10.89 -6.65
C TYR A 214 9.84 9.63 -5.91
N GLU A 215 10.69 8.78 -6.48
CA GLU A 215 11.22 7.58 -5.84
C GLU A 215 12.02 7.94 -4.57
N GLN A 216 12.61 9.14 -4.49
CA GLN A 216 13.35 9.61 -3.33
C GLN A 216 12.47 10.20 -2.22
N ILE A 217 11.24 10.63 -2.52
CA ILE A 217 10.38 11.30 -1.52
C ILE A 217 9.80 10.32 -0.48
N PRO A 218 9.27 9.14 -0.85
CA PRO A 218 8.89 8.09 0.11
C PRO A 218 10.09 7.60 0.93
N LEU A 219 11.29 7.54 0.34
CA LEU A 219 12.52 7.22 1.07
C LEU A 219 12.76 8.24 2.19
N PHE A 220 12.52 9.54 1.95
CA PHE A 220 12.61 10.56 3.00
C PHE A 220 11.57 10.36 4.12
N ALA A 221 10.29 10.17 3.78
CA ALA A 221 9.23 9.94 4.76
C ALA A 221 9.50 8.69 5.63
N ALA A 222 10.01 7.62 5.02
CA ALA A 222 10.39 6.38 5.70
C ALA A 222 11.67 6.48 6.53
N SER A 223 12.52 7.49 6.27
CA SER A 223 13.78 7.72 6.99
C SER A 223 13.60 8.65 8.20
N MET A 224 12.60 9.54 8.15
CA MET A 224 12.25 10.40 9.28
C MET A 224 11.74 9.61 10.50
N SER A 225 12.63 9.24 11.41
CA SER A 225 12.27 8.63 12.70
C SER A 225 11.26 9.47 13.48
N ALA A 226 11.32 10.79 13.38
CA ALA A 226 10.37 11.71 13.99
C ALA A 226 8.91 11.51 13.51
N ILE A 227 8.70 11.10 12.25
CA ILE A 227 7.36 10.73 11.76
C ILE A 227 6.93 9.40 12.39
N GLY A 228 7.83 8.43 12.46
CA GLY A 228 7.58 7.16 13.16
C GLY A 228 7.17 7.38 14.62
N ASP A 229 7.92 8.22 15.35
CA ASP A 229 7.62 8.58 16.75
C ASP A 229 6.26 9.28 16.86
N ARG A 230 5.96 10.19 15.93
CA ARG A 230 4.65 10.86 15.86
C ARG A 230 3.51 9.88 15.59
N LEU A 231 3.69 8.90 14.70
CA LEU A 231 2.71 7.85 14.46
C LEU A 231 2.49 7.03 15.73
N SER A 232 3.55 6.63 16.43
CA SER A 232 3.44 5.91 17.70
C SER A 232 2.66 6.72 18.75
N LEU A 233 2.95 8.02 18.88
CA LEU A 233 2.21 8.93 19.77
C LEU A 233 0.73 9.10 19.39
N LEU A 234 0.39 8.94 18.11
CA LEU A 234 -0.99 8.94 17.62
C LEU A 234 -1.69 7.60 17.85
N GLY A 235 -1.00 6.56 18.34
CA GLY A 235 -1.55 5.20 18.38
C GLY A 235 -1.57 4.53 17.01
N ARG A 236 -0.60 4.83 16.14
CA ARG A 236 -0.41 4.23 14.82
C ARG A 236 0.91 3.48 14.76
N CYS A 237 0.94 2.38 14.00
CA CYS A 237 2.17 1.63 13.83
C CYS A 237 3.18 2.38 12.94
N PRO A 238 4.42 2.64 13.41
CA PRO A 238 5.46 3.27 12.57
C PRO A 238 5.89 2.39 11.39
N SER A 239 5.63 1.08 11.45
CA SER A 239 5.95 0.15 10.36
C SER A 239 5.27 0.49 9.03
N VAL A 240 4.14 1.22 9.07
CA VAL A 240 3.38 1.60 7.87
C VAL A 240 4.24 2.34 6.86
N LEU A 241 5.17 3.20 7.32
CA LEU A 241 6.03 3.99 6.45
C LEU A 241 6.89 3.10 5.54
N LYS A 242 7.50 2.05 6.10
CA LYS A 242 8.32 1.10 5.33
C LYS A 242 7.48 0.06 4.57
N ARG A 243 6.35 -0.38 5.14
CA ARG A 243 5.50 -1.41 4.52
C ARG A 243 4.73 -0.88 3.32
N THR A 244 4.38 0.39 3.28
CA THR A 244 3.47 0.92 2.25
C THR A 244 4.09 1.98 1.34
N ASN A 245 5.34 2.38 1.62
CA ASN A 245 6.08 3.37 0.84
C ASN A 245 5.26 4.66 0.63
N LEU A 246 4.63 5.15 1.72
CA LEU A 246 3.79 6.34 1.65
C LEU A 246 4.59 7.55 1.20
N SER A 247 3.94 8.34 0.35
CA SER A 247 4.38 9.68 0.00
C SER A 247 4.41 10.59 1.24
N CYS A 248 5.08 11.74 1.18
CA CYS A 248 5.05 12.74 2.25
C CYS A 248 3.62 13.24 2.54
N LEU A 249 2.83 13.45 1.49
CA LEU A 249 1.42 13.87 1.50
C LEU A 249 0.51 12.80 2.06
N GLU A 250 0.69 11.55 1.67
CA GLU A 250 -0.06 10.43 2.23
C GLU A 250 0.27 10.22 3.70
N THR A 251 1.54 10.39 4.08
CA THR A 251 1.98 10.35 5.47
C THR A 251 1.36 11.48 6.28
N PHE A 252 1.28 12.70 5.73
CA PHE A 252 0.58 13.81 6.38
C PHE A 252 -0.91 13.53 6.55
N ARG A 253 -1.55 13.03 5.49
CA ARG A 253 -2.95 12.63 5.48
C ARG A 253 -3.21 11.54 6.51
N LEU A 254 -2.34 10.53 6.59
CA LEU A 254 -2.40 9.47 7.59
C LEU A 254 -2.36 10.03 9.02
N CYS A 255 -1.46 10.97 9.30
CA CYS A 255 -1.38 11.67 10.59
C CYS A 255 -2.65 12.44 10.94
N SER A 256 -3.53 12.73 9.98
CA SER A 256 -4.82 13.40 10.19
C SER A 256 -6.03 12.44 10.27
N VAL A 257 -5.82 11.13 10.02
CA VAL A 257 -6.86 10.11 10.13
C VAL A 257 -7.18 9.87 11.61
N PRO A 258 -8.44 10.05 12.06
CA PRO A 258 -8.81 9.82 13.45
C PRO A 258 -8.43 8.40 13.93
N VAL A 259 -7.80 8.32 15.09
CA VAL A 259 -7.49 7.04 15.75
C VAL A 259 -8.56 6.81 16.81
N LYS A 260 -9.37 5.78 16.61
CA LYS A 260 -10.49 5.44 17.51
C LYS A 260 -10.35 4.06 18.13
N PHE A 261 -9.41 3.25 17.66
CA PHE A 261 -9.15 1.90 18.15
C PHE A 261 -7.94 1.96 19.10
N ASP A 262 -8.15 1.57 20.35
CA ASP A 262 -7.14 1.71 21.40
C ASP A 262 -6.19 0.51 21.41
N VAL A 263 -5.04 0.68 20.75
CA VAL A 263 -4.00 -0.34 20.62
C VAL A 263 -2.62 0.32 20.75
N THR A 264 -1.75 -0.29 21.56
CA THR A 264 -0.38 0.19 21.75
C THR A 264 0.56 -0.35 20.67
N HIS A 265 1.48 0.49 20.22
CA HIS A 265 2.48 0.15 19.22
C HIS A 265 3.92 0.18 19.76
N GLU A 266 4.10 0.13 21.08
CA GLU A 266 5.41 0.21 21.75
C GLU A 266 6.36 -0.92 21.33
N ASP A 267 5.83 -2.15 21.19
CA ASP A 267 6.60 -3.31 20.75
C ASP A 267 6.72 -3.45 19.22
N CYS A 268 6.19 -2.49 18.47
CA CYS A 268 6.32 -2.47 17.03
C CYS A 268 7.70 -1.92 16.62
N HIS A 269 8.22 -2.42 15.51
CA HIS A 269 9.49 -1.97 14.97
C HIS A 269 9.30 -1.44 13.54
N ALA A 270 10.36 -0.91 12.93
CA ALA A 270 10.31 -0.19 11.67
C ALA A 270 9.65 -0.93 10.49
N ARG A 271 9.55 -2.28 10.52
CA ARG A 271 8.92 -3.08 9.46
C ARG A 271 7.84 -4.04 9.95
N THR A 272 7.68 -4.22 11.26
CA THR A 272 6.79 -5.24 11.82
C THR A 272 5.82 -4.62 12.81
N CYS A 273 4.52 -4.84 12.57
CA CYS A 273 3.47 -4.53 13.52
C CYS A 273 3.16 -5.78 14.34
N LYS A 274 3.41 -5.75 15.66
CA LYS A 274 3.05 -6.83 16.60
C LYS A 274 1.70 -6.61 17.28
N ALA A 275 1.16 -5.40 17.20
CA ALA A 275 0.00 -4.99 17.97
C ALA A 275 -1.31 -5.74 17.63
N PHE A 276 -1.34 -6.44 16.48
CA PHE A 276 -2.47 -7.24 16.02
C PHE A 276 -2.12 -8.73 15.90
N ASP A 277 -0.98 -9.14 16.45
CA ASP A 277 -0.66 -10.56 16.63
C ASP A 277 -1.60 -11.14 17.68
N ILE A 278 -2.05 -12.37 17.45
CA ILE A 278 -3.01 -13.05 18.31
C ILE A 278 -2.40 -14.34 18.83
N GLU A 279 -2.56 -14.60 20.11
CA GLU A 279 -2.18 -15.87 20.72
C GLU A 279 -3.42 -16.63 21.13
N GLU A 280 -3.49 -17.90 20.76
CA GLU A 280 -4.67 -18.75 20.98
C GLU A 280 -5.13 -18.78 22.44
N ASN A 281 -4.18 -18.80 23.39
CA ASN A 281 -4.47 -18.90 24.82
C ASN A 281 -5.00 -17.61 25.43
N THR A 282 -4.68 -16.45 24.85
CA THR A 282 -5.06 -15.13 25.40
C THR A 282 -6.14 -14.45 24.58
N TYR A 283 -6.45 -14.98 23.39
CA TYR A 283 -7.43 -14.44 22.48
C TYR A 283 -8.84 -14.36 23.09
N LYS A 284 -9.47 -13.19 22.96
CA LYS A 284 -10.86 -12.95 23.35
C LYS A 284 -11.67 -12.46 22.15
N MET A 285 -12.81 -13.12 21.93
CA MET A 285 -13.82 -12.63 21.00
C MET A 285 -14.37 -11.28 21.49
N GLN A 286 -14.81 -10.43 20.57
CA GLN A 286 -15.39 -9.12 20.89
C GLN A 286 -16.82 -9.05 20.35
N HIS A 287 -17.69 -8.32 21.04
CA HIS A 287 -19.02 -8.02 20.55
C HIS A 287 -18.99 -6.94 19.47
N ALA A 288 -20.08 -6.79 18.72
CA ALA A 288 -20.23 -5.66 17.81
C ALA A 288 -20.29 -4.34 18.60
N ARG A 289 -19.82 -3.24 18.00
CA ARG A 289 -19.64 -1.92 18.65
C ARG A 289 -20.82 -1.41 19.49
N ASN A 290 -22.06 -1.71 19.10
CA ASN A 290 -23.27 -1.23 19.77
C ASN A 290 -23.97 -2.30 20.61
N CYS A 291 -23.28 -3.40 20.95
CA CYS A 291 -23.79 -4.41 21.85
C CYS A 291 -23.61 -3.97 23.30
N ASP A 292 -24.59 -4.29 24.14
CA ASP A 292 -24.56 -4.03 25.58
C ASP A 292 -23.97 -5.21 26.38
N ASP A 293 -23.50 -6.26 25.69
CA ASP A 293 -22.91 -7.53 26.15
C ASP A 293 -23.79 -8.37 27.10
N ARG A 294 -24.77 -7.77 27.77
CA ARG A 294 -25.63 -8.39 28.78
C ARG A 294 -26.64 -9.35 28.14
N GLY A 295 -26.20 -10.59 27.95
CA GLY A 295 -27.04 -11.67 27.42
C GLY A 295 -27.01 -11.81 25.91
N CYS A 296 -26.02 -11.23 25.23
CA CYS A 296 -25.79 -11.49 23.81
C CYS A 296 -25.39 -12.96 23.62
N ALA A 297 -26.31 -13.76 23.07
CA ALA A 297 -26.11 -15.18 22.83
C ALA A 297 -25.00 -15.44 21.79
N MET A 298 -24.42 -16.62 21.86
CA MET A 298 -23.48 -17.13 20.86
C MET A 298 -24.18 -18.19 20.01
N GLN A 299 -24.14 -18.01 18.69
CA GLN A 299 -24.71 -18.95 17.73
C GLN A 299 -23.62 -19.90 17.24
N ARG A 300 -23.94 -21.19 17.23
CA ARG A 300 -23.01 -22.28 16.92
C ARG A 300 -23.40 -22.98 15.65
N ILE A 301 -22.38 -23.40 14.91
CA ILE A 301 -22.51 -24.30 13.77
C ILE A 301 -22.37 -25.74 14.24
N ASP A 302 -23.22 -26.62 13.68
CA ASP A 302 -23.07 -28.06 13.84
C ASP A 302 -21.75 -28.51 13.20
N ALA A 303 -20.78 -28.87 14.04
CA ALA A 303 -19.46 -29.30 13.62
C ALA A 303 -19.51 -30.60 12.79
N THR A 304 -20.43 -31.52 13.08
CA THR A 304 -20.57 -32.78 12.33
C THR A 304 -21.09 -32.53 10.92
N LEU A 305 -22.08 -31.65 10.79
CA LEU A 305 -22.57 -31.22 9.48
C LEU A 305 -21.47 -30.51 8.68
N LEU A 306 -20.73 -29.59 9.32
CA LEU A 306 -19.63 -28.86 8.68
C LEU A 306 -18.52 -29.81 8.19
N GLN A 307 -18.10 -30.77 9.02
CA GLN A 307 -17.12 -31.79 8.63
C GLN A 307 -17.60 -32.60 7.42
N SER A 308 -18.88 -32.96 7.38
CA SER A 308 -19.45 -33.71 6.25
C SER A 308 -19.39 -32.97 4.91
N PHE A 309 -19.43 -31.63 4.91
CA PHE A 309 -19.25 -30.82 3.69
C PHE A 309 -17.78 -30.85 3.24
N VAL A 310 -16.85 -30.64 4.18
CA VAL A 310 -15.41 -30.66 3.90
C VAL A 310 -14.96 -32.03 3.38
N ASP A 311 -15.48 -33.12 3.96
CA ASP A 311 -15.21 -34.49 3.50
C ASP A 311 -15.63 -34.71 2.05
N LYS A 312 -16.77 -34.13 1.65
CA LYS A 312 -17.33 -34.23 0.29
C LYS A 312 -16.78 -33.20 -0.70
N ASP A 313 -15.76 -32.42 -0.31
CA ASP A 313 -15.21 -31.34 -1.13
C ASP A 313 -16.26 -30.27 -1.52
N VAL A 314 -17.26 -30.09 -0.67
CA VAL A 314 -18.32 -29.08 -0.83
C VAL A 314 -17.95 -27.84 -0.02
N VAL A 315 -18.05 -26.67 -0.66
CA VAL A 315 -17.87 -25.38 0.03
C VAL A 315 -19.09 -25.10 0.92
N PRO A 316 -18.94 -25.04 2.26
CA PRO A 316 -20.05 -24.70 3.14
C PRO A 316 -20.30 -23.20 3.11
N LEU A 317 -21.57 -22.79 2.94
CA LEU A 317 -22.00 -21.40 3.04
C LEU A 317 -22.93 -21.20 4.23
N ILE A 318 -22.95 -19.97 4.75
CA ILE A 318 -23.91 -19.56 5.77
C ILE A 318 -25.13 -18.97 5.07
N SER A 319 -26.30 -19.55 5.34
CA SER A 319 -27.60 -18.98 5.01
C SER A 319 -28.10 -18.19 6.23
N SER A 320 -28.20 -16.87 6.06
CA SER A 320 -28.59 -15.95 7.11
C SER A 320 -29.97 -15.37 6.84
N THR A 321 -30.89 -15.50 7.80
CA THR A 321 -32.26 -14.97 7.73
C THR A 321 -32.56 -14.12 8.94
N CYS A 322 -33.37 -13.09 8.77
CA CYS A 322 -33.77 -12.18 9.83
C CYS A 322 -35.27 -12.35 10.14
N ASP A 323 -35.60 -12.52 11.42
CA ASP A 323 -36.99 -12.60 11.87
C ASP A 323 -37.67 -11.21 11.92
N ASP A 324 -38.99 -11.18 12.13
CA ASP A 324 -39.75 -9.92 12.21
C ASP A 324 -39.31 -9.01 13.38
N ARG A 325 -38.55 -9.54 14.34
CA ARG A 325 -37.98 -8.81 15.48
C ARG A 325 -36.56 -8.31 15.22
N GLY A 326 -35.98 -8.59 14.06
CA GLY A 326 -34.63 -8.20 13.71
C GLY A 326 -33.54 -9.18 14.15
N ARG A 327 -33.90 -10.34 14.71
CA ARG A 327 -32.92 -11.34 15.13
C ARG A 327 -32.51 -12.21 13.96
N VAL A 328 -31.22 -12.36 13.80
CA VAL A 328 -30.64 -13.18 12.74
C VAL A 328 -30.48 -14.62 13.20
N SER A 329 -30.93 -15.55 12.38
CA SER A 329 -30.62 -16.97 12.47
C SER A 329 -29.70 -17.39 11.33
N ILE A 330 -28.80 -18.32 11.61
CA ILE A 330 -27.85 -18.85 10.62
C ILE A 330 -27.93 -20.37 10.57
N VAL A 331 -27.78 -20.92 9.36
CA VAL A 331 -27.61 -22.36 9.13
C VAL A 331 -26.53 -22.56 8.07
N VAL A 332 -25.77 -23.65 8.17
CA VAL A 332 -24.82 -24.03 7.11
C VAL A 332 -25.57 -24.76 6.01
N VAL A 333 -25.28 -24.40 4.77
CA VAL A 333 -25.87 -24.98 3.56
C VAL A 333 -24.78 -25.36 2.56
N ASP A 334 -25.14 -26.25 1.65
CA ASP A 334 -24.31 -26.64 0.50
C ASP A 334 -24.18 -25.46 -0.48
N GLY A 335 -22.95 -25.00 -0.71
CA GLY A 335 -22.67 -23.88 -1.62
C GLY A 335 -22.74 -24.21 -3.10
N THR A 336 -22.79 -25.48 -3.50
CA THR A 336 -22.67 -25.93 -4.90
C THR A 336 -23.77 -25.35 -5.80
N MET A 337 -24.98 -25.18 -5.26
CA MET A 337 -26.13 -24.68 -6.01
C MET A 337 -26.33 -23.16 -5.87
N ILE A 338 -25.51 -22.47 -5.07
CA ILE A 338 -25.67 -21.04 -4.78
C ILE A 338 -24.82 -20.24 -5.77
N GLN A 339 -25.49 -19.50 -6.65
CA GLN A 339 -24.82 -18.76 -7.72
C GLN A 339 -24.13 -17.47 -7.25
N ALA A 340 -24.57 -16.88 -6.14
CA ALA A 340 -24.03 -15.64 -5.62
C ALA A 340 -24.00 -15.63 -4.10
N PHE A 341 -22.81 -15.41 -3.54
CA PHE A 341 -22.58 -15.25 -2.11
C PHE A 341 -21.46 -14.22 -1.89
N THR A 342 -21.34 -13.71 -0.66
CA THR A 342 -20.26 -12.81 -0.26
C THR A 342 -19.26 -13.54 0.62
N ALA A 343 -17.96 -13.50 0.33
CA ALA A 343 -16.94 -13.96 1.27
C ALA A 343 -16.58 -12.82 2.23
N ILE A 344 -16.41 -13.12 3.51
CA ILE A 344 -16.05 -12.13 4.52
C ILE A 344 -14.57 -12.30 4.85
N SER A 345 -13.78 -11.28 4.49
CA SER A 345 -12.38 -11.14 4.84
C SER A 345 -12.28 -10.30 6.10
N HIS A 346 -11.77 -10.85 7.20
CA HIS A 346 -11.77 -10.16 8.48
C HIS A 346 -10.45 -10.35 9.24
N VAL A 347 -10.14 -9.38 10.09
CA VAL A 347 -8.96 -9.45 10.97
C VAL A 347 -9.38 -10.02 12.32
N TRP A 348 -8.81 -11.17 12.69
CA TRP A 348 -9.14 -11.83 13.96
C TRP A 348 -8.88 -10.95 15.19
N ALA A 349 -7.88 -10.06 15.15
CA ALA A 349 -7.62 -9.08 16.22
C ALA A 349 -8.82 -8.14 16.48
N GLY A 350 -9.75 -8.00 15.52
CA GLY A 350 -11.04 -7.33 15.71
C GLY A 350 -12.12 -8.19 16.40
N GLY A 351 -11.77 -9.37 16.93
CA GLY A 351 -12.64 -10.16 17.80
C GLY A 351 -13.66 -11.09 17.13
N MET A 352 -13.56 -11.32 15.82
CA MET A 352 -14.44 -12.21 15.04
C MET A 352 -13.86 -13.62 14.77
N GLY A 353 -12.68 -13.92 15.32
CA GLY A 353 -12.10 -15.27 15.31
C GLY A 353 -12.67 -16.14 16.43
N ASN A 354 -12.46 -17.45 16.37
CA ASN A 354 -12.78 -18.37 17.46
C ASN A 354 -11.94 -19.64 17.35
N PHE A 355 -11.00 -19.84 18.28
CA PHE A 355 -10.14 -21.03 18.28
C PHE A 355 -10.85 -22.29 18.78
N LYS A 356 -11.93 -22.15 19.56
CA LYS A 356 -12.55 -23.28 20.28
C LYS A 356 -13.67 -23.93 19.48
N GLU A 357 -14.52 -23.12 18.87
CA GLU A 357 -15.73 -23.59 18.21
C GLU A 357 -16.09 -22.75 16.98
N ASN A 358 -16.85 -23.33 16.05
CA ASN A 358 -17.41 -22.61 14.92
C ASN A 358 -18.63 -21.79 15.37
N ALA A 359 -18.37 -20.65 15.99
CA ALA A 359 -19.42 -19.83 16.59
C ALA A 359 -19.08 -18.33 16.59
N LEU A 360 -20.12 -17.50 16.56
CA LEU A 360 -20.04 -16.04 16.69
C LEU A 360 -21.11 -15.49 17.63
N TYR A 361 -20.88 -14.29 18.16
CA TYR A 361 -21.91 -13.58 18.91
C TYR A 361 -23.07 -13.14 18.00
N GLN A 362 -24.28 -13.20 18.54
CA GLN A 362 -25.52 -12.79 17.87
C GLN A 362 -25.42 -11.38 17.27
N CYS A 363 -24.87 -10.42 18.02
CA CYS A 363 -24.69 -9.05 17.57
C CYS A 363 -23.75 -8.93 16.34
N GLN A 364 -22.73 -9.79 16.22
CA GLN A 364 -21.83 -9.81 15.06
C GLN A 364 -22.57 -10.33 13.82
N LEU A 365 -23.42 -11.35 13.98
CA LEU A 365 -24.24 -11.90 12.91
C LEU A 365 -25.30 -10.91 12.42
N GLU A 366 -25.94 -10.20 13.35
CA GLU A 366 -26.90 -9.13 13.05
C GLU A 366 -26.26 -7.99 12.27
N GLN A 367 -25.05 -7.60 12.68
CA GLN A 367 -24.27 -6.59 11.97
C GLN A 367 -23.88 -7.05 10.56
N LEU A 368 -23.34 -8.26 10.41
CA LEU A 368 -23.00 -8.81 9.09
C LEU A 368 -24.22 -8.91 8.18
N HIS A 369 -25.36 -9.37 8.69
CA HIS A 369 -26.60 -9.43 7.92
C HIS A 369 -27.04 -8.05 7.45
N ALA A 370 -26.93 -7.03 8.32
CA ALA A 370 -27.25 -5.66 7.97
C ALA A 370 -26.28 -5.08 6.92
N ASP A 371 -24.98 -5.37 7.04
CA ASP A 371 -23.95 -4.90 6.10
C ASP A 371 -24.12 -5.53 4.70
N LEU A 372 -24.59 -6.78 4.63
CA LEU A 372 -24.83 -7.52 3.39
C LEU A 372 -26.23 -7.29 2.79
N SER A 373 -27.12 -6.63 3.51
CA SER A 373 -28.48 -6.37 3.04
C SER A 373 -28.48 -5.24 1.99
N PRO A 374 -29.11 -5.42 0.81
CA PRO A 374 -29.12 -4.39 -0.22
C PRO A 374 -29.83 -3.10 0.24
N GLU A 375 -29.22 -1.94 -0.01
CA GLU A 375 -29.72 -0.62 0.39
C GLU A 375 -31.12 -0.29 -0.16
N THR A 376 -31.50 -0.87 -1.31
CA THR A 376 -32.80 -0.67 -1.98
C THR A 376 -33.96 -1.38 -1.28
N SER A 377 -33.70 -2.19 -0.25
CA SER A 377 -34.75 -2.69 0.62
C SER A 377 -35.26 -1.54 1.50
N TRP A 378 -36.24 -0.78 0.96
CA TRP A 378 -37.04 0.22 1.67
C TRP A 378 -37.63 -0.27 3.01
N CYS A 379 -37.54 -1.58 3.27
CA CYS A 379 -37.66 -2.18 4.58
C CYS A 379 -36.38 -2.98 4.90
N ARG A 380 -35.38 -2.38 5.57
CA ARG A 380 -34.21 -3.08 6.18
C ARG A 380 -34.60 -4.26 7.12
N ARG A 381 -35.89 -4.48 7.37
CA ARG A 381 -36.47 -5.47 8.29
C ARG A 381 -37.40 -6.51 7.64
N ARG A 382 -37.53 -6.58 6.31
CA ARG A 382 -38.54 -7.46 5.65
C ARG A 382 -38.06 -8.34 4.49
N SER A 383 -36.77 -8.37 4.18
CA SER A 383 -36.28 -9.38 3.22
C SER A 383 -36.33 -10.76 3.87
N ARG A 384 -37.32 -11.58 3.48
CA ARG A 384 -37.37 -13.01 3.83
C ARG A 384 -36.39 -13.85 3.01
N LYS A 385 -35.73 -13.27 2.01
CA LYS A 385 -34.74 -14.00 1.21
C LYS A 385 -33.48 -14.19 2.05
N PRO A 386 -32.95 -15.42 2.14
CA PRO A 386 -31.69 -15.66 2.84
C PRO A 386 -30.55 -14.91 2.15
N ILE A 387 -29.64 -14.38 2.97
CA ILE A 387 -28.35 -13.85 2.52
C ILE A 387 -27.33 -14.98 2.67
N TYR A 388 -26.56 -15.22 1.61
CA TYR A 388 -25.51 -16.24 1.61
C TYR A 388 -24.14 -15.60 1.75
N TYR A 389 -23.36 -16.07 2.70
CA TYR A 389 -21.96 -15.64 2.85
C TYR A 389 -21.06 -16.76 3.34
N TRP A 390 -19.76 -16.60 3.13
CA TRP A 390 -18.72 -17.45 3.67
C TRP A 390 -17.89 -16.67 4.69
N LEU A 391 -17.59 -17.28 5.83
CA LEU A 391 -16.71 -16.72 6.85
C LEU A 391 -15.87 -17.85 7.44
N ASN A 392 -14.54 -17.74 7.37
CA ASN A 392 -13.61 -18.76 7.88
C ASN A 392 -13.94 -19.22 9.31
N THR A 393 -14.27 -18.32 10.23
CA THR A 393 -14.63 -18.68 11.63
C THR A 393 -15.81 -19.65 11.72
N LEU A 394 -16.77 -19.59 10.79
CA LEU A 394 -17.96 -20.44 10.78
C LEU A 394 -17.85 -21.63 9.80
N CYS A 395 -17.07 -21.48 8.73
CA CYS A 395 -17.01 -22.39 7.60
C CYS A 395 -15.75 -23.27 7.54
N ILE A 396 -14.75 -23.04 8.40
CA ILE A 396 -13.55 -23.89 8.52
C ILE A 396 -13.58 -24.60 9.88
N PRO A 397 -13.50 -25.93 9.94
CA PRO A 397 -13.51 -26.66 11.21
C PRO A 397 -12.50 -26.09 12.22
N SER A 398 -12.94 -25.84 13.46
CA SER A 398 -12.06 -25.25 14.51
C SER A 398 -10.95 -26.21 14.93
N GLN A 399 -11.26 -27.50 15.03
CA GLN A 399 -10.32 -28.54 15.46
C GLN A 399 -9.19 -28.75 14.44
N GLU A 400 -7.97 -28.86 14.95
CA GLU A 400 -6.78 -29.17 14.16
C GLU A 400 -6.87 -30.57 13.53
N GLY A 401 -6.27 -30.73 12.36
CA GLY A 401 -6.20 -32.00 11.65
C GLY A 401 -6.46 -31.88 10.14
N LEU A 402 -6.55 -33.03 9.48
CA LEU A 402 -6.64 -33.12 8.02
C LEU A 402 -7.82 -32.34 7.42
N LEU A 403 -8.97 -32.31 8.10
CA LEU A 403 -10.14 -31.57 7.62
C LEU A 403 -9.93 -30.07 7.62
N LYS A 404 -9.28 -29.53 8.65
CA LYS A 404 -8.94 -28.10 8.70
C LYS A 404 -7.94 -27.74 7.60
N THR A 405 -6.90 -28.55 7.41
CA THR A 405 -5.95 -28.37 6.30
C THR A 405 -6.63 -28.43 4.94
N LYS A 406 -7.53 -29.40 4.75
CA LYS A 406 -8.33 -29.56 3.52
C LYS A 406 -9.20 -28.32 3.28
N ALA A 407 -9.92 -27.84 4.29
CA ALA A 407 -10.75 -26.64 4.20
C ALA A 407 -9.92 -25.37 3.90
N ILE A 408 -8.77 -25.19 4.55
CA ILE A 408 -7.84 -24.07 4.27
C ILE A 408 -7.37 -24.12 2.81
N GLY A 409 -7.06 -25.31 2.29
CA GLY A 409 -6.69 -25.51 0.88
C GLY A 409 -7.77 -25.07 -0.12
N THR A 410 -9.03 -24.96 0.30
CA THR A 410 -10.14 -24.48 -0.55
C THR A 410 -10.35 -22.96 -0.49
N MET A 411 -9.67 -22.22 0.40
CA MET A 411 -9.92 -20.79 0.61
C MET A 411 -9.72 -19.97 -0.67
N ALA A 412 -8.68 -20.25 -1.45
CA ALA A 412 -8.44 -19.56 -2.72
C ALA A 412 -9.66 -19.65 -3.65
N TYR A 413 -10.21 -20.86 -3.80
CA TYR A 413 -11.40 -21.11 -4.60
C TYR A 413 -12.60 -20.30 -4.10
N VAL A 414 -12.82 -20.24 -2.78
CA VAL A 414 -13.94 -19.49 -2.19
C VAL A 414 -13.88 -18.01 -2.55
N TYR A 415 -12.72 -17.37 -2.37
CA TYR A 415 -12.57 -15.93 -2.63
C TYR A 415 -12.67 -15.60 -4.13
N THR A 416 -12.12 -16.46 -5.00
CA THR A 416 -12.25 -16.31 -6.45
C THR A 416 -13.69 -16.48 -6.93
N LYS A 417 -14.49 -17.32 -6.27
CA LYS A 417 -15.89 -17.61 -6.65
C LYS A 417 -16.91 -16.65 -6.06
N ALA A 418 -16.56 -15.96 -4.99
CA ALA A 418 -17.47 -15.05 -4.32
C ALA A 418 -17.90 -13.92 -5.27
N ALA A 419 -19.18 -13.56 -5.24
CA ALA A 419 -19.69 -12.43 -6.02
C ALA A 419 -19.10 -11.10 -5.52
N SER A 420 -18.80 -11.04 -4.22
CA SER A 420 -18.02 -9.97 -3.62
C SER A 420 -17.26 -10.47 -2.39
N VAL A 421 -16.22 -9.73 -2.00
CA VAL A 421 -15.49 -9.91 -0.75
C VAL A 421 -15.72 -8.67 0.12
N LEU A 422 -16.27 -8.88 1.32
CA LEU A 422 -16.47 -7.83 2.32
C LEU A 422 -15.29 -7.84 3.29
N VAL A 423 -14.53 -6.74 3.31
CA VAL A 423 -13.45 -6.48 4.25
C VAL A 423 -14.03 -5.86 5.52
N VAL A 424 -13.83 -6.57 6.64
CA VAL A 424 -14.14 -6.10 8.00
C VAL A 424 -12.83 -5.90 8.75
N ASP A 425 -12.32 -4.67 8.67
CA ASP A 425 -11.14 -4.22 9.39
C ASP A 425 -11.55 -3.44 10.67
N PRO A 426 -10.94 -3.72 11.84
CA PRO A 426 -11.35 -3.11 13.09
C PRO A 426 -11.14 -1.59 13.13
N GLU A 427 -10.13 -1.04 12.47
CA GLU A 427 -9.89 0.40 12.47
C GLU A 427 -10.85 1.11 11.51
N LEU A 428 -11.00 0.59 10.28
CA LEU A 428 -11.93 1.16 9.30
C LEU A 428 -13.39 1.12 9.80
N ALA A 429 -13.78 0.06 10.51
CA ALA A 429 -15.11 -0.09 11.08
C ALA A 429 -15.43 0.93 12.19
N MET A 430 -14.45 1.72 12.65
CA MET A 430 -14.68 2.84 13.58
C MET A 430 -14.78 4.21 12.89
N LEU A 431 -14.34 4.31 11.63
CA LEU A 431 -14.36 5.53 10.85
C LEU A 431 -15.73 5.73 10.19
N GLU A 432 -16.21 6.97 10.17
CA GLU A 432 -17.44 7.34 9.47
C GLU A 432 -17.10 7.91 8.10
N SER A 433 -17.50 7.20 7.05
CA SER A 433 -17.14 7.56 5.67
C SER A 433 -17.73 8.89 5.21
N ARG A 434 -18.88 9.31 5.76
CA ARG A 434 -19.52 10.60 5.44
C ARG A 434 -18.80 11.81 6.03
N SER A 435 -18.13 11.60 7.16
CA SER A 435 -17.45 12.64 7.94
C SER A 435 -15.97 12.72 7.59
N LEU A 436 -15.40 11.64 7.04
CA LEU A 436 -13.99 11.54 6.67
C LEU A 436 -13.77 12.03 5.22
N PRO A 437 -12.89 13.04 4.98
CA PRO A 437 -12.52 13.46 3.64
C PRO A 437 -11.99 12.28 2.81
N LYS A 438 -12.35 12.24 1.52
CA LYS A 438 -12.04 11.12 0.62
C LYS A 438 -10.53 10.90 0.44
N GLU A 439 -9.76 11.98 0.47
CA GLU A 439 -8.30 11.95 0.35
C GLU A 439 -7.63 11.17 1.49
N LEU A 440 -8.34 10.94 2.60
CA LEU A 440 -7.86 10.17 3.74
C LEU A 440 -8.18 8.67 3.66
N TRP A 441 -9.03 8.24 2.72
CA TRP A 441 -9.52 6.86 2.68
C TRP A 441 -8.40 5.87 2.30
N SER A 442 -7.61 6.19 1.27
CA SER A 442 -6.47 5.36 0.85
C SER A 442 -5.41 5.23 1.96
N PRO A 443 -4.93 6.33 2.58
CA PRO A 443 -4.02 6.24 3.73
C PRO A 443 -4.60 5.44 4.91
N ALA A 444 -5.89 5.58 5.21
CA ALA A 444 -6.56 4.82 6.26
C ALA A 444 -6.60 3.31 5.95
N LEU A 445 -6.80 2.92 4.69
CA LEU A 445 -6.73 1.52 4.28
C LEU A 445 -5.30 0.99 4.36
N LEU A 446 -4.31 1.73 3.83
CA LEU A 446 -2.90 1.33 3.83
C LEU A 446 -2.35 1.11 5.25
N CYS A 447 -2.79 1.91 6.22
CA CYS A 447 -2.38 1.74 7.62
C CYS A 447 -3.15 0.66 8.37
N SER A 448 -4.26 0.15 7.80
CA SER A 448 -5.14 -0.78 8.50
C SER A 448 -4.47 -2.12 8.84
N PRO A 449 -4.89 -2.79 9.92
CA PRO A 449 -4.46 -4.15 10.26
C PRO A 449 -4.68 -5.15 9.12
N TRP A 450 -5.72 -4.96 8.32
CA TRP A 450 -5.99 -5.80 7.15
C TRP A 450 -4.86 -5.72 6.11
N MET A 451 -4.27 -4.54 5.89
CA MET A 451 -3.11 -4.38 4.98
C MET A 451 -1.79 -4.88 5.58
N ALA A 452 -1.77 -5.31 6.84
CA ALA A 452 -0.57 -5.81 7.51
C ALA A 452 -0.44 -7.34 7.55
N ARG A 453 -1.47 -8.10 7.18
CA ARG A 453 -1.49 -9.57 7.28
C ARG A 453 -1.28 -10.23 5.91
N SER A 454 -0.63 -11.40 5.91
CA SER A 454 -0.35 -12.12 4.66
C SER A 454 -1.60 -12.76 4.06
N TRP A 455 -2.46 -13.41 4.87
CA TRP A 455 -3.68 -14.05 4.36
C TRP A 455 -4.61 -13.07 3.65
N THR A 456 -4.83 -11.89 4.23
CA THR A 456 -5.70 -10.84 3.67
C THR A 456 -5.25 -10.36 2.28
N LEU A 457 -3.97 -10.50 1.93
CA LEU A 457 -3.49 -10.28 0.56
C LEU A 457 -4.17 -11.24 -0.42
N GLN A 458 -4.18 -12.54 -0.11
CA GLN A 458 -4.83 -13.54 -0.94
C GLN A 458 -6.34 -13.25 -1.06
N GLU A 459 -6.98 -12.93 0.06
CA GLU A 459 -8.42 -12.66 0.12
C GLU A 459 -8.82 -11.44 -0.75
N GLY A 460 -8.02 -10.38 -0.71
CA GLY A 460 -8.25 -9.16 -1.49
C GLY A 460 -7.75 -9.24 -2.94
N ALA A 461 -6.67 -9.96 -3.21
CA ALA A 461 -6.14 -10.13 -4.56
C ALA A 461 -7.05 -11.00 -5.42
N LEU A 462 -7.64 -12.05 -4.84
CA LEU A 462 -8.56 -12.97 -5.53
C LEU A 462 -10.00 -12.44 -5.65
N ALA A 463 -10.32 -11.33 -5.02
CA ALA A 463 -11.66 -10.78 -5.00
C ALA A 463 -12.07 -10.25 -6.38
N VAL A 464 -13.22 -10.71 -6.86
CA VAL A 464 -13.94 -10.13 -8.01
C VAL A 464 -14.33 -8.70 -7.66
N SER A 465 -15.26 -8.53 -6.72
CA SER A 465 -15.63 -7.21 -6.20
C SER A 465 -15.16 -7.08 -4.76
N LEU A 466 -14.30 -6.12 -4.46
CA LEU A 466 -13.86 -5.85 -3.09
C LEU A 466 -14.67 -4.68 -2.50
N THR A 467 -15.19 -4.87 -1.29
CA THR A 467 -15.93 -3.86 -0.53
C THR A 467 -15.38 -3.76 0.88
N LEU A 468 -15.44 -2.58 1.48
CA LEU A 468 -14.88 -2.29 2.80
C LEU A 468 -15.95 -1.70 3.71
N ARG A 469 -16.00 -2.21 4.94
CA ARG A 469 -16.92 -1.74 5.96
C ARG A 469 -16.36 -0.53 6.71
N PHE A 470 -17.04 0.62 6.60
CA PHE A 470 -16.94 1.72 7.54
C PHE A 470 -17.98 1.58 8.68
N ALA A 471 -17.90 2.44 9.68
CA ALA A 471 -18.87 2.48 10.79
C ALA A 471 -20.32 2.71 10.30
N ASP A 472 -20.51 3.48 9.23
CA ASP A 472 -21.81 3.95 8.78
C ASP A 472 -22.35 3.22 7.53
N ARG A 473 -21.47 2.62 6.71
CA ARG A 473 -21.83 1.90 5.49
C ARG A 473 -20.71 1.02 4.96
N VAL A 474 -21.07 0.15 4.01
CA VAL A 474 -20.11 -0.57 3.16
C VAL A 474 -19.83 0.25 1.90
N VAL A 475 -18.57 0.31 1.49
CA VAL A 475 -18.09 1.12 0.36
C VAL A 475 -17.26 0.25 -0.58
N PRO A 476 -17.41 0.35 -1.91
CA PRO A 476 -16.58 -0.42 -2.84
C PRO A 476 -15.12 0.08 -2.86
N PHE A 477 -14.17 -0.83 -3.06
CA PHE A 477 -12.73 -0.53 -3.09
C PHE A 477 -12.36 0.54 -4.14
N ILE A 478 -13.05 0.56 -5.29
CA ILE A 478 -12.83 1.58 -6.32
C ILE A 478 -13.03 3.02 -5.83
N ALA A 479 -13.78 3.22 -4.75
CA ALA A 479 -13.94 4.54 -4.13
C ALA A 479 -12.76 4.92 -3.22
N PHE A 480 -11.92 3.96 -2.81
CA PHE A 480 -10.64 4.17 -2.14
C PHE A 480 -9.51 4.36 -3.15
N ASP A 481 -9.59 3.67 -4.28
CA ASP A 481 -8.58 3.66 -5.34
C ASP A 481 -8.68 4.87 -6.28
N HIS A 482 -8.57 6.07 -5.70
CA HIS A 482 -8.50 7.30 -6.47
C HIS A 482 -7.29 7.27 -7.42
N PHE A 483 -7.53 7.48 -8.72
CA PHE A 483 -6.52 7.50 -9.79
C PHE A 483 -5.68 6.22 -9.95
N GLU A 484 -6.27 5.06 -9.57
CA GLU A 484 -5.61 3.74 -9.63
C GLU A 484 -4.34 3.66 -8.78
N SER A 485 -4.19 4.55 -7.80
CA SER A 485 -2.98 4.68 -7.00
C SER A 485 -2.73 3.45 -6.10
N LEU A 486 -3.78 2.83 -5.57
CA LEU A 486 -3.69 1.62 -4.75
C LEU A 486 -3.51 0.36 -5.61
N SER A 487 -4.22 0.26 -6.73
CA SER A 487 -4.09 -0.89 -7.64
C SER A 487 -2.78 -0.91 -8.43
N LYS A 488 -2.11 0.24 -8.61
CA LYS A 488 -0.73 0.31 -9.12
C LYS A 488 0.33 -0.10 -8.09
N ARG A 489 0.08 0.14 -6.79
CA ARG A 489 1.07 -0.05 -5.70
C ARG A 489 0.92 -1.33 -4.90
N THR A 490 -0.24 -1.98 -5.01
CA THR A 490 -0.59 -3.19 -4.26
C THR A 490 -1.18 -4.24 -5.20
N ALA A 491 -1.10 -5.51 -4.83
CA ALA A 491 -1.76 -6.57 -5.59
C ALA A 491 -3.25 -6.75 -5.22
N VAL A 492 -3.79 -5.92 -4.32
CA VAL A 492 -5.19 -5.97 -3.89
C VAL A 492 -6.11 -5.58 -5.04
N GLN A 493 -7.08 -6.44 -5.37
CA GLN A 493 -7.99 -6.33 -6.52
C GLN A 493 -7.33 -6.16 -7.90
N ALA A 494 -5.99 -6.15 -7.97
CA ALA A 494 -5.24 -5.97 -9.20
C ALA A 494 -5.33 -7.19 -10.12
N LEU A 495 -5.46 -8.40 -9.56
CA LEU A 495 -5.59 -9.63 -10.37
C LEU A 495 -6.90 -9.63 -11.17
N TRP A 496 -8.02 -9.24 -10.57
CA TRP A 496 -9.33 -9.29 -11.23
C TRP A 496 -9.62 -8.09 -12.14
N SER A 497 -9.32 -6.85 -11.70
CA SER A 497 -9.66 -5.64 -12.47
C SER A 497 -9.01 -5.64 -13.86
N ARG A 498 -7.80 -6.20 -13.95
CA ARG A 498 -7.02 -6.32 -15.19
C ARG A 498 -7.55 -7.39 -16.15
N ASP A 499 -8.22 -8.43 -15.64
CA ASP A 499 -8.91 -9.41 -16.47
C ASP A 499 -10.15 -8.79 -17.14
N VAL A 500 -10.90 -7.95 -16.41
CA VAL A 500 -12.10 -7.28 -16.91
C VAL A 500 -11.78 -6.26 -18.01
N ASP A 501 -10.71 -5.47 -17.85
CA ASP A 501 -10.30 -4.47 -18.85
C ASP A 501 -9.88 -5.09 -20.18
N ARG A 502 -9.39 -6.33 -20.17
CA ARG A 502 -8.91 -7.04 -21.36
C ARG A 502 -10.01 -7.71 -22.18
N ILE A 503 -11.11 -8.10 -21.54
CA ILE A 503 -12.24 -8.81 -22.16
C ILE A 503 -13.25 -7.84 -22.80
N GLY A 504 -13.25 -6.58 -22.38
CA GLY A 504 -14.27 -5.61 -22.75
C GLY A 504 -15.58 -5.86 -22.00
N THR A 505 -16.26 -4.78 -21.60
CA THR A 505 -17.41 -4.82 -20.68
C THR A 505 -18.64 -5.58 -21.19
N GLU A 506 -18.69 -5.93 -22.48
CA GLU A 506 -19.89 -6.49 -23.12
C GLU A 506 -20.10 -7.99 -22.91
N ASN A 507 -19.06 -8.77 -22.55
CA ASN A 507 -19.15 -10.25 -22.44
C ASN A 507 -19.11 -10.82 -21.00
N ILE A 508 -19.10 -9.97 -19.97
CA ILE A 508 -18.82 -10.36 -18.58
C ILE A 508 -19.84 -11.37 -17.99
N LYS A 509 -21.12 -11.30 -18.40
CA LYS A 509 -22.17 -12.15 -17.80
C LYS A 509 -22.20 -13.59 -18.31
N GLU A 510 -21.82 -13.83 -19.57
CA GLU A 510 -21.85 -15.19 -20.14
C GLU A 510 -20.60 -16.00 -19.76
N GLN A 511 -19.43 -15.35 -19.68
CA GLN A 511 -18.16 -16.04 -19.46
C GLN A 511 -17.81 -16.29 -17.98
N GLN A 512 -18.48 -15.62 -17.01
CA GLN A 512 -18.40 -15.95 -15.58
C GLN A 512 -18.64 -17.45 -15.29
N THR A 513 -19.47 -18.10 -16.12
CA THR A 513 -19.85 -19.50 -15.97
C THR A 513 -18.84 -20.50 -16.54
N GLU A 514 -17.99 -20.10 -17.51
CA GLU A 514 -17.02 -20.98 -18.17
C GLU A 514 -15.66 -20.99 -17.45
N TRP A 515 -15.13 -19.84 -17.01
CA TRP A 515 -13.90 -19.78 -16.19
C TRP A 515 -14.06 -20.47 -14.85
N ALA A 516 -15.27 -20.45 -14.30
CA ALA A 516 -15.68 -21.20 -13.15
C ALA A 516 -15.53 -22.74 -13.31
N ARG A 517 -15.60 -23.26 -14.54
CA ARG A 517 -15.61 -24.70 -14.85
C ARG A 517 -14.24 -25.22 -15.31
N ALA A 518 -13.38 -24.38 -15.85
CA ALA A 518 -12.01 -24.75 -16.19
C ALA A 518 -11.15 -24.80 -14.91
N ALA A 519 -11.02 -25.99 -14.32
CA ALA A 519 -10.16 -26.25 -13.18
C ALA A 519 -8.67 -26.07 -13.54
N GLY A 520 -8.23 -24.82 -13.48
CA GLY A 520 -6.85 -24.37 -13.63
C GLY A 520 -6.81 -22.88 -13.31
N ILE A 521 -6.57 -22.54 -12.04
CA ILE A 521 -6.41 -21.15 -11.62
C ILE A 521 -5.10 -20.66 -12.25
N HIS A 522 -5.18 -20.00 -13.41
CA HIS A 522 -4.03 -19.48 -14.14
C HIS A 522 -4.14 -17.96 -14.27
N PHE A 523 -3.53 -17.21 -13.34
CA PHE A 523 -3.38 -15.76 -13.36
C PHE A 523 -2.23 -15.33 -14.31
N GLY A 524 -2.23 -15.82 -15.56
CA GLY A 524 -1.18 -15.57 -16.57
C GLY A 524 -1.05 -14.11 -17.04
N PHE A 525 -1.66 -13.15 -16.34
CA PHE A 525 -1.67 -11.72 -16.69
C PHE A 525 -0.64 -10.87 -15.93
N LEU A 526 -0.19 -11.30 -14.73
CA LEU A 526 1.03 -10.74 -14.13
C LEU A 526 2.29 -11.18 -14.87
N ASP A 527 2.16 -12.16 -15.76
CA ASP A 527 3.23 -12.58 -16.65
C ASP A 527 3.35 -11.53 -17.76
N HIS A 528 4.22 -10.54 -17.55
CA HIS A 528 4.65 -9.68 -18.64
C HIS A 528 5.36 -10.59 -19.65
N PRO A 529 4.93 -10.65 -20.93
CA PRO A 529 5.48 -11.61 -21.88
C PRO A 529 7.00 -11.47 -22.06
N ASP A 530 7.50 -10.24 -21.95
CA ASP A 530 8.93 -9.93 -22.02
C ASP A 530 9.64 -9.96 -20.65
N ARG A 531 8.90 -10.00 -19.53
CA ARG A 531 9.43 -10.00 -18.16
C ARG A 531 8.69 -10.99 -17.24
N PRO A 532 8.86 -12.31 -17.47
CA PRO A 532 8.10 -13.33 -16.73
C PRO A 532 8.35 -13.33 -15.21
N GLN A 533 9.44 -12.71 -14.75
CA GLN A 533 9.77 -12.58 -13.32
C GLN A 533 8.94 -11.51 -12.57
N ASP A 534 8.25 -10.59 -13.26
CA ASP A 534 7.59 -9.45 -12.61
C ASP A 534 6.44 -9.89 -11.70
N LYS A 535 5.70 -10.94 -12.08
CA LYS A 535 4.70 -11.58 -11.21
C LYS A 535 5.31 -12.01 -9.89
N PHE A 536 6.42 -12.74 -9.97
CA PHE A 536 7.13 -13.25 -8.80
C PHE A 536 7.60 -12.11 -7.90
N ILE A 537 8.21 -11.07 -8.48
CA ILE A 537 8.68 -9.89 -7.75
C ILE A 537 7.53 -9.19 -7.02
N ASN A 538 6.41 -8.94 -7.72
CA ASN A 538 5.26 -8.25 -7.16
C ASN A 538 4.63 -9.01 -5.98
N VAL A 539 4.38 -10.31 -6.16
CA VAL A 539 3.82 -11.17 -5.11
C VAL A 539 4.78 -11.27 -3.92
N TRP A 540 6.07 -11.47 -4.18
CA TRP A 540 7.11 -11.54 -3.17
C TRP A 540 7.16 -10.24 -2.35
N ASN A 541 7.23 -9.09 -3.02
CA ASN A 541 7.31 -7.79 -2.38
C ASN A 541 6.05 -7.45 -1.58
N GLU A 542 4.86 -7.83 -2.05
CA GLU A 542 3.63 -7.67 -1.26
C GLU A 542 3.62 -8.51 0.02
N LEU A 543 4.14 -9.75 -0.04
CA LEU A 543 4.29 -10.60 1.15
C LEU A 543 5.37 -10.08 2.11
N SER A 544 6.47 -9.55 1.59
CA SER A 544 7.54 -8.93 2.38
C SER A 544 7.08 -7.71 3.18
N LYS A 545 5.95 -7.09 2.82
CA LYS A 545 5.31 -5.98 3.55
C LYS A 545 4.32 -6.44 4.62
N ARG A 546 4.12 -7.75 4.77
CA ARG A 546 3.04 -8.35 5.58
C ARG A 546 3.58 -9.38 6.57
N GLY A 547 2.85 -9.52 7.67
CA GLY A 547 3.15 -10.45 8.75
C GLY A 547 2.36 -11.75 8.63
N SER A 548 3.04 -12.86 8.92
CA SER A 548 2.46 -14.16 9.24
C SER A 548 3.16 -14.74 10.48
N MET A 549 2.42 -15.53 11.27
CA MET A 549 2.98 -16.29 12.40
C MET A 549 3.48 -17.68 11.97
N LYS A 550 3.01 -18.20 10.82
CA LYS A 550 3.37 -19.53 10.31
C LYS A 550 4.01 -19.41 8.94
N SER A 551 5.17 -20.05 8.75
CA SER A 551 5.86 -20.13 7.46
C SER A 551 5.06 -20.89 6.42
N ASP A 552 4.33 -21.94 6.83
CA ASP A 552 3.44 -22.73 5.99
C ASP A 552 2.38 -21.87 5.29
N ASP A 553 1.82 -20.91 6.02
CA ASP A 553 0.85 -19.96 5.46
C ASP A 553 1.47 -19.13 4.33
N LEU A 554 2.72 -18.69 4.48
CA LEU A 554 3.43 -17.93 3.44
C LEU A 554 3.66 -18.78 2.19
N ALA A 555 4.02 -20.06 2.36
CA ALA A 555 4.18 -20.99 1.24
C ALA A 555 2.87 -21.19 0.47
N ALA A 556 1.75 -21.37 1.18
CA ALA A 556 0.43 -21.55 0.59
C ALA A 556 -0.07 -20.32 -0.19
N ILE A 557 0.11 -19.13 0.39
CA ILE A 557 -0.28 -17.86 -0.24
C ILE A 557 0.59 -17.60 -1.47
N LEU A 558 1.91 -17.75 -1.34
CA LEU A 558 2.84 -17.58 -2.45
C LEU A 558 2.54 -18.55 -3.59
N ALA A 559 2.29 -19.83 -3.28
CA ALA A 559 1.87 -20.82 -4.28
C ALA A 559 0.61 -20.38 -5.02
N THR A 560 -0.44 -20.01 -4.28
CA THR A 560 -1.73 -19.60 -4.85
C THR A 560 -1.56 -18.41 -5.80
N LEU A 561 -0.88 -17.36 -5.34
CA LEU A 561 -0.69 -16.12 -6.13
C LEU A 561 0.27 -16.31 -7.33
N LEU A 562 1.05 -17.40 -7.35
CA LEU A 562 1.91 -17.81 -8.46
C LEU A 562 1.28 -18.89 -9.38
N ASP A 563 -0.04 -19.08 -9.32
CA ASP A 563 -0.78 -20.10 -10.10
C ASP A 563 -0.32 -21.53 -9.83
N ARG A 564 0.04 -21.82 -8.59
CA ARG A 564 0.40 -23.17 -8.14
C ARG A 564 -0.59 -23.64 -7.11
N GLY A 565 -0.86 -24.93 -7.12
CA GLY A 565 -1.74 -25.53 -6.13
C GLY A 565 -1.10 -25.50 -4.75
N ALA A 566 -1.73 -24.78 -3.82
CA ALA A 566 -1.21 -24.62 -2.46
C ALA A 566 -1.12 -25.97 -1.72
N ARG A 567 -2.02 -26.90 -2.01
CA ARG A 567 -2.04 -28.23 -1.40
C ARG A 567 -0.82 -29.05 -1.82
N GLU A 568 -0.51 -29.08 -3.10
CA GLU A 568 0.65 -29.80 -3.66
C GLU A 568 1.96 -29.26 -3.08
N VAL A 569 2.04 -27.95 -2.85
CA VAL A 569 3.19 -27.35 -2.17
C VAL A 569 3.20 -27.76 -0.70
N LEU A 570 2.10 -27.61 0.04
CA LEU A 570 2.06 -27.95 1.48
C LEU A 570 2.29 -29.43 1.77
N ASP A 571 1.95 -30.33 0.83
CA ASP A 571 2.21 -31.77 0.93
C ASP A 571 3.72 -32.10 0.90
N LEU A 572 4.58 -31.17 0.46
CA LEU A 572 6.03 -31.30 0.59
C LEU A 572 6.46 -31.15 2.06
N PRO A 573 7.38 -32.00 2.55
CA PRO A 573 7.59 -32.18 3.98
C PRO A 573 8.36 -31.03 4.66
N THR A 574 9.18 -30.27 3.93
CA THR A 574 10.01 -29.21 4.51
C THR A 574 9.78 -27.85 3.84
N PRO A 575 9.90 -26.74 4.57
CA PRO A 575 9.82 -25.39 3.99
C PRO A 575 10.79 -25.16 2.83
N SER A 576 12.00 -25.70 2.91
CA SER A 576 13.00 -25.62 1.84
C SER A 576 12.55 -26.29 0.55
N LEU A 577 11.99 -27.52 0.62
CA LEU A 577 11.46 -28.22 -0.55
C LEU A 577 10.29 -27.47 -1.17
N ARG A 578 9.44 -26.85 -0.34
CA ARG A 578 8.33 -26.00 -0.79
C ARG A 578 8.84 -24.80 -1.57
N MET A 579 9.84 -24.10 -1.04
CA MET A 579 10.46 -22.96 -1.73
C MET A 579 11.13 -23.40 -3.03
N HIS A 580 11.93 -24.46 -3.02
CA HIS A 580 12.57 -24.98 -4.24
C HIS A 580 11.55 -25.35 -5.30
N ALA A 581 10.45 -26.02 -4.93
CA ALA A 581 9.37 -26.33 -5.88
C ALA A 581 8.77 -25.07 -6.51
N LEU A 582 8.52 -24.03 -5.71
CA LEU A 582 8.00 -22.75 -6.20
C LEU A 582 8.98 -22.05 -7.14
N LEU A 583 10.26 -22.04 -6.81
CA LEU A 583 11.33 -21.47 -7.65
C LEU A 583 11.46 -22.21 -8.98
N HIS A 584 11.54 -23.55 -8.95
CA HIS A 584 11.65 -24.39 -10.14
C HIS A 584 10.43 -24.30 -11.06
N ALA A 585 9.28 -23.94 -10.51
CA ALA A 585 8.08 -23.75 -11.30
C ALA A 585 8.04 -22.40 -12.05
N GLN A 586 9.01 -21.51 -11.86
CA GLN A 586 9.12 -20.24 -12.58
C GLN A 586 9.96 -20.38 -13.84
N ARG A 587 9.56 -19.69 -14.91
CA ARG A 587 10.32 -19.63 -16.17
C ARG A 587 11.62 -18.83 -16.01
N SER A 588 11.55 -17.74 -15.27
CA SER A 588 12.68 -16.89 -14.89
C SER A 588 12.48 -16.38 -13.47
N LEU A 589 13.59 -15.99 -12.84
CA LEU A 589 13.62 -15.42 -11.50
C LEU A 589 14.39 -14.09 -11.53
N PRO A 590 14.10 -13.14 -10.64
CA PRO A 590 14.87 -11.91 -10.57
C PRO A 590 16.26 -12.16 -9.97
N LEU A 591 17.31 -11.54 -10.53
CA LEU A 591 18.68 -11.66 -10.01
C LEU A 591 18.79 -11.20 -8.56
N SER A 592 17.98 -10.21 -8.17
CA SER A 592 17.91 -9.67 -6.81
C SER A 592 17.53 -10.73 -5.76
N LEU A 593 16.97 -11.87 -6.16
CA LEU A 593 16.64 -12.98 -5.26
C LEU A 593 17.87 -13.58 -4.57
N LEU A 594 19.06 -13.53 -5.19
CA LEU A 594 20.30 -14.02 -4.58
C LEU A 594 20.72 -13.23 -3.33
N PHE A 595 20.16 -12.03 -3.15
CA PHE A 595 20.44 -11.14 -2.02
C PHE A 595 19.31 -11.13 -0.98
N ALA A 596 18.25 -11.90 -1.20
CA ALA A 596 17.20 -12.09 -0.21
C ALA A 596 17.74 -12.90 0.98
N PRO A 597 17.17 -12.74 2.19
CA PRO A 597 17.49 -13.57 3.34
C PRO A 597 17.40 -15.06 3.01
N VAL A 598 18.37 -15.83 3.50
CA VAL A 598 18.43 -17.29 3.28
C VAL A 598 17.88 -18.06 4.48
N ASP A 599 17.34 -19.24 4.21
CA ASP A 599 16.98 -20.20 5.24
C ASP A 599 18.25 -20.90 5.77
N THR A 600 18.67 -20.52 6.98
CA THR A 600 19.90 -21.01 7.61
C THR A 600 19.83 -22.48 8.02
N GLU A 601 18.64 -23.09 8.05
CA GLU A 601 18.46 -24.51 8.37
C GLU A 601 18.67 -25.40 7.13
N CYS A 602 18.79 -24.81 5.95
CA CYS A 602 19.00 -25.53 4.69
C CYS A 602 20.48 -25.79 4.42
N THR A 603 20.82 -27.00 3.94
CA THR A 603 22.19 -27.37 3.54
C THR A 603 22.55 -26.90 2.13
N THR A 604 21.57 -26.45 1.35
CA THR A 604 21.74 -25.88 0.01
C THR A 604 21.17 -24.46 0.00
N TRP A 605 21.55 -23.66 -1.00
CA TRP A 605 21.00 -22.31 -1.12
C TRP A 605 19.47 -22.37 -1.26
N CYS A 606 18.78 -21.70 -0.35
CA CYS A 606 17.33 -21.56 -0.34
C CYS A 606 16.99 -20.20 0.28
N PRO A 607 16.29 -19.30 -0.44
CA PRO A 607 15.81 -18.08 0.17
C PRO A 607 14.72 -18.40 1.19
N ALA A 608 14.66 -17.63 2.27
CA ALA A 608 13.57 -17.69 3.22
C ALA A 608 12.28 -17.14 2.59
N PHE A 609 11.12 -17.56 3.08
CA PHE A 609 9.84 -17.01 2.60
C PHE A 609 9.72 -15.50 2.88
N PRO A 610 9.16 -14.71 1.94
CA PRO A 610 9.03 -13.27 2.10
C PRO A 610 8.14 -12.91 3.29
N THR A 611 8.64 -12.07 4.18
CA THR A 611 7.94 -11.60 5.38
C THR A 611 8.48 -10.25 5.84
N CYS A 612 7.63 -9.46 6.50
CA CYS A 612 8.03 -8.19 7.10
C CYS A 612 8.97 -8.34 8.31
N LYS A 613 9.07 -9.57 8.85
CA LYS A 613 9.92 -9.89 10.01
C LYS A 613 11.42 -9.94 9.68
N GLN A 614 11.78 -10.01 8.40
CA GLN A 614 13.17 -10.07 7.96
C GLN A 614 13.61 -8.74 7.33
N ALA A 615 14.87 -8.37 7.58
CA ALA A 615 15.49 -7.28 6.86
C ALA A 615 15.69 -7.66 5.39
N ASP A 616 15.68 -6.66 4.53
CA ASP A 616 15.97 -6.67 3.09
C ASP A 616 15.36 -7.82 2.28
N SER A 617 14.10 -8.14 2.61
CA SER A 617 13.30 -9.14 1.92
C SER A 617 12.65 -8.65 0.62
N MET A 618 12.88 -7.41 0.17
CA MET A 618 12.31 -6.89 -1.07
C MET A 618 13.24 -7.13 -2.26
N LEU A 619 12.66 -7.58 -3.37
CA LEU A 619 13.33 -7.84 -4.64
C LEU A 619 13.29 -6.59 -5.52
N MET A 620 14.43 -6.32 -6.17
CA MET A 620 14.58 -5.26 -7.16
C MET A 620 14.20 -5.76 -8.55
N GLU A 621 13.46 -4.93 -9.28
CA GLU A 621 12.87 -5.25 -10.59
C GLU A 621 13.87 -5.20 -11.75
N ASP A 622 14.94 -4.42 -11.65
CA ASP A 622 15.78 -4.00 -12.79
C ASP A 622 17.23 -4.50 -12.74
N CYS A 623 17.57 -5.40 -11.82
CA CYS A 623 18.94 -5.88 -11.62
C CYS A 623 19.39 -6.96 -12.61
N GLY A 624 18.44 -7.66 -13.24
CA GLY A 624 18.72 -8.75 -14.16
C GLY A 624 17.88 -10.00 -13.88
N THR A 625 18.15 -11.04 -14.65
CA THR A 625 17.30 -12.23 -14.77
C THR A 625 18.11 -13.51 -14.58
N LEU A 626 17.54 -14.45 -13.83
CA LEU A 626 18.03 -15.80 -13.59
C LEU A 626 17.14 -16.83 -14.31
N GLN A 627 17.73 -17.91 -14.78
CA GLN A 627 17.01 -19.08 -15.29
C GLN A 627 17.70 -20.36 -14.84
N PHE A 628 16.92 -21.45 -14.70
CA PHE A 628 17.49 -22.77 -14.48
C PHE A 628 18.07 -23.32 -15.78
N ALA A 629 19.35 -23.68 -15.76
CA ALA A 629 19.98 -24.46 -16.82
C ALA A 629 19.45 -25.90 -16.81
N ALA A 630 19.68 -26.64 -17.90
CA ALA A 630 19.31 -28.06 -18.00
C ALA A 630 19.96 -28.94 -16.91
N SER A 631 21.08 -28.49 -16.32
CA SER A 631 21.75 -29.14 -15.18
C SER A 631 21.05 -28.91 -13.83
N GLY A 632 20.01 -28.07 -13.77
CA GLY A 632 19.37 -27.63 -12.54
C GLY A 632 20.09 -26.47 -11.82
N ALA A 633 21.21 -25.99 -12.35
CA ALA A 633 21.92 -24.82 -11.81
C ALA A 633 21.22 -23.51 -12.21
N LEU A 634 21.24 -22.51 -11.33
CA LEU A 634 20.82 -21.14 -11.66
C LEU A 634 21.89 -20.45 -12.50
N GLN A 635 21.48 -19.90 -13.65
CA GLN A 635 22.33 -19.13 -14.56
C GLN A 635 21.82 -17.69 -14.65
N ILE A 636 22.74 -16.74 -14.60
CA ILE A 636 22.46 -15.34 -14.94
C ILE A 636 22.35 -15.25 -16.45
N VAL A 637 21.16 -14.93 -16.96
CA VAL A 637 20.91 -14.81 -18.41
C VAL A 637 20.91 -13.36 -18.88
N GLU A 638 20.66 -12.42 -17.96
CA GLU A 638 20.61 -10.99 -18.23
C GLU A 638 21.09 -10.24 -16.99
N LEU A 639 21.94 -9.23 -17.19
CA LEU A 639 22.41 -8.33 -16.13
C LEU A 639 22.07 -6.91 -16.55
N ASN A 640 21.17 -6.28 -15.80
CA ASN A 640 20.66 -4.94 -16.11
C ASN A 640 21.14 -3.97 -15.03
N ARG A 641 21.71 -2.83 -15.46
CA ARG A 641 22.39 -1.79 -14.65
C ARG A 641 23.63 -2.29 -13.86
N ALA A 642 24.69 -1.49 -13.87
CA ALA A 642 25.84 -1.67 -13.00
C ALA A 642 25.54 -1.07 -11.61
N THR A 643 24.59 -1.65 -10.88
CA THR A 643 24.34 -1.26 -9.48
C THR A 643 25.30 -2.06 -8.62
N ILE A 644 26.06 -1.40 -7.73
CA ILE A 644 26.77 -2.11 -6.66
C ILE A 644 25.69 -2.70 -5.76
N LEU A 645 25.47 -4.01 -5.88
CA LEU A 645 24.56 -4.76 -5.02
C LEU A 645 25.24 -4.93 -3.66
N GLN A 646 25.11 -3.91 -2.82
CA GLN A 646 25.60 -3.96 -1.45
C GLN A 646 24.56 -4.67 -0.60
N CYS A 647 24.86 -5.90 -0.16
CA CYS A 647 23.97 -6.56 0.78
C CYS A 647 24.07 -5.89 2.15
N ALA A 648 22.93 -5.57 2.75
CA ALA A 648 22.85 -4.87 4.03
C ALA A 648 23.04 -5.80 5.24
N SER A 649 22.95 -7.10 5.04
CA SER A 649 23.43 -8.11 5.99
C SER A 649 24.75 -8.70 5.48
N GLU A 650 25.63 -9.11 6.40
CA GLU A 650 26.58 -10.19 6.14
C GLU A 650 25.74 -11.39 5.64
N VAL A 651 25.52 -11.51 4.33
CA VAL A 651 25.03 -12.78 3.79
C VAL A 651 26.20 -13.70 4.04
N ALA A 652 26.05 -14.53 5.07
CA ALA A 652 26.76 -15.78 5.15
C ALA A 652 26.28 -16.60 3.96
N LEU A 653 26.80 -16.28 2.78
CA LEU A 653 26.87 -17.24 1.72
C LEU A 653 27.80 -18.29 2.33
N ILE A 654 27.24 -19.44 2.68
CA ILE A 654 28.01 -20.58 3.16
C ILE A 654 27.93 -21.59 2.03
N GLY A 655 29.09 -22.11 1.61
CA GLY A 655 29.18 -23.05 0.49
C GLY A 655 29.70 -22.42 -0.80
N GLN A 656 29.35 -23.03 -1.93
CA GLN A 656 29.91 -22.65 -3.24
C GLN A 656 28.80 -22.24 -4.20
N ILE A 657 28.85 -21.01 -4.72
CA ILE A 657 28.09 -20.62 -5.90
C ILE A 657 28.92 -20.97 -7.13
N ARG A 658 28.38 -21.82 -7.99
CA ARG A 658 28.96 -22.09 -9.30
C ARG A 658 28.33 -21.17 -10.34
N VAL A 659 29.08 -20.17 -10.79
CA VAL A 659 28.69 -19.31 -11.92
C VAL A 659 29.31 -19.89 -13.18
N ILE A 660 28.48 -20.22 -14.17
CA ILE A 660 28.95 -20.69 -15.47
C ILE A 660 28.77 -19.56 -16.47
N ASP A 661 29.88 -19.05 -17.00
CA ASP A 661 29.86 -18.10 -18.11
C ASP A 661 29.68 -18.90 -19.41
N SER A 662 28.47 -18.84 -19.96
CA SER A 662 28.09 -19.54 -21.19
C SER A 662 28.83 -19.04 -22.43
N SER A 663 29.41 -17.83 -22.41
CA SER A 663 30.16 -17.28 -23.55
C SER A 663 31.59 -17.82 -23.62
N THR A 664 32.20 -18.08 -22.46
CA THR A 664 33.58 -18.59 -22.36
C THR A 664 33.65 -20.06 -21.94
N ASN A 665 32.50 -20.65 -21.59
CA ASN A 665 32.36 -21.97 -20.96
C ASN A 665 33.19 -22.12 -19.68
N ARG A 666 33.54 -21.00 -19.03
CA ARG A 666 34.32 -20.97 -17.80
C ARG A 666 33.41 -21.12 -16.60
N VAL A 667 33.85 -21.94 -15.67
CA VAL A 667 33.16 -22.20 -14.41
C VAL A 667 33.87 -21.44 -13.31
N TYR A 668 33.22 -20.44 -12.75
CA TYR A 668 33.67 -19.72 -11.55
C TYR A 668 33.02 -20.37 -10.34
N ASN A 669 33.80 -21.02 -9.50
CA ASN A 669 33.32 -21.50 -8.20
C ASN A 669 33.63 -20.40 -7.18
N ILE A 670 32.62 -19.60 -6.87
CA ILE A 670 32.68 -18.60 -5.80
C ILE A 670 32.46 -19.38 -4.50
N SER A 671 33.56 -19.69 -3.82
CA SER A 671 33.52 -20.35 -2.51
C SER A 671 33.43 -19.27 -1.45
N PHE A 672 32.42 -19.38 -0.61
CA PHE A 672 32.27 -18.51 0.53
C PHE A 672 32.73 -19.25 1.79
N PRO A 673 33.44 -18.57 2.70
CA PRO A 673 34.04 -19.21 3.86
C PRO A 673 32.98 -19.88 4.75
N GLU A 674 33.30 -21.04 5.31
CA GLU A 674 32.42 -21.84 6.20
C GLU A 674 32.09 -21.14 7.53
N SER A 675 32.71 -19.98 7.79
CA SER A 675 32.44 -19.15 8.97
C SER A 675 32.31 -17.69 8.58
N ILE A 676 31.31 -17.05 9.16
CA ILE A 676 31.06 -15.61 9.11
C ILE A 676 32.33 -14.91 9.59
N PRO A 677 33.03 -14.10 8.76
CA PRO A 677 33.97 -13.15 9.33
C PRO A 677 33.13 -12.15 10.11
N ARG A 678 33.23 -12.14 11.45
CA ARG A 678 32.66 -11.07 12.28
C ARG A 678 33.33 -9.76 11.85
N GLY A 679 32.63 -8.86 11.17
CA GLY A 679 33.19 -7.57 10.78
C GLY A 679 32.19 -6.60 10.17
#